data_AF-A0A378RJ38-F1
#
_entry.id   AF-A0A378RJ38-F1
#
_cell.length_a   1.000
_cell.length_b   1.000
_cell.length_c   1.000
_cell.angle_alpha   90.00
_cell.angle_beta   90.00
_cell.angle_gamma   90.00
#
_symmetry.space_group_name_H-M   'P 1'
#
loop_
_entity.id
_entity.type
_entity.pdbx_description
1 polymer ?
#
loop_
_entity_poly.entity_id
_entity_poly.type
_entity_poly.pdbx_seq_one_letter_code
_entity_poly.pdbx_strand_id
1 'polypeptide(L)'
;MSFKILAIRPIDGINPNLLKRLNVNFIYRFYQEYDFNYSSDKETFSYIDKQKRVLNPEVNPLKFEEITSIIYNKQIPDHFFGKNINVSSIVGKNGDGKSSILELLYYSVYKFATYVELVERKVDNRSNLNLELEIYLQRGMKIIKYTFSKNEIFITESDLSQSNLYNLDKKSNQRITRDHLYYFYSIVLNYSVYGLNSSVSGNWLDSLFHKNDGYKTPIVINPYRDEGNLDINNEYLLAQSRLLLNYYVINNQILHKDIHVSRVQFILNVQKQQSVTLFDKDKDEFFQQNLNIIYKYLINNKYFFKIVSHILNYNFCNHLVLDFIKEMFIDNGKIIYRDGFCYLNSDGEIQEIDKKWIEFTGSRIDIENIGLKILNCLYVFKKIYKISNNYKEYNFFKILFNDEKTDLNKEEINLNELRDVTIMIIHTFLQKRINLFLFSKEGISLNQFIENIELQKELQKELQASMEFFFSPYIADSILHTIIVNIVSNVFTKYKVKTSSIINLVSNVVNFYFNQIFPSSNVSVQAKYIDKDSSGILSLLLLQLYSDDSHITFKLKQAINYYNQGFFNNIKAITKDEKENDLIIDINQEYLQSRNINTIPLAFVQPIIMVTKRENDKDSLNNSEFSFNQLSSGEQQLIHSLLTVVYHVYNIKSISTSEKETYENINIIFDEIELYFHPDYQRTYIYSLILLLNHINKDNKFYFNILLSTHSPFILSDIPSQNILKIRKGIPVENGDINSFSANIHDLLADDFFLEDGFMGEFAKSKINDLVEFLSNKKPNKTIYNWNEDNILDFIELIGEPLIKNSLKDLYKRYKGKSYDELLKFYEEYNAKDRQ
;
A
#
# COMPACT_ATOMS: atom_id res chain seq x y z
N MET A 1 17.70 -8.23 24.38
CA MET A 1 18.06 -7.05 23.56
C MET A 1 16.78 -6.27 23.27
N SER A 2 16.84 -4.95 23.15
CA SER A 2 15.69 -4.05 22.89
C SER A 2 16.02 -3.07 21.78
N PHE A 3 15.02 -2.54 21.10
CA PHE A 3 15.18 -1.47 20.10
C PHE A 3 14.26 -0.29 20.45
N LYS A 4 14.83 0.92 20.56
CA LYS A 4 14.10 2.16 20.83
C LYS A 4 14.66 3.30 19.99
N ILE A 5 13.81 4.14 19.42
CA ILE A 5 14.24 5.47 18.94
C ILE A 5 14.11 6.42 20.12
N LEU A 6 15.23 6.97 20.58
CA LEU A 6 15.29 7.72 21.84
C LEU A 6 14.94 9.19 21.65
N ALA A 7 15.53 9.84 20.67
CA ALA A 7 15.36 11.27 20.44
C ALA A 7 15.76 11.70 19.04
N ILE A 8 15.25 12.88 18.65
CA ILE A 8 15.64 13.59 17.44
C ILE A 8 16.05 15.00 17.80
N ARG A 9 17.10 15.51 17.16
CA ARG A 9 17.58 16.87 17.36
C ARG A 9 17.90 17.52 16.01
N PRO A 10 17.05 18.44 15.51
CA PRO A 10 17.42 19.33 14.41
C PRO A 10 18.59 20.22 14.85
N ILE A 11 19.64 20.34 14.05
CA ILE A 11 20.83 21.15 14.39
C ILE A 11 20.99 22.33 13.43
N ASP A 12 21.88 23.25 13.77
CA ASP A 12 22.12 24.48 13.01
C ASP A 12 22.40 24.20 11.52
N GLY A 13 21.71 24.93 10.64
CA GLY A 13 21.85 24.81 9.18
C GLY A 13 20.76 23.97 8.50
N ILE A 14 19.87 23.31 9.25
CA ILE A 14 18.71 22.62 8.69
C ILE A 14 17.81 23.61 7.93
N ASN A 15 17.21 23.15 6.83
CA ASN A 15 16.30 23.98 6.05
C ASN A 15 15.01 24.32 6.84
N PRO A 16 14.59 25.60 6.90
CA PRO A 16 13.39 26.02 7.64
C PRO A 16 12.10 25.31 7.21
N ASN A 17 11.97 24.91 5.94
CA ASN A 17 10.79 24.21 5.43
C ASN A 17 10.64 22.80 6.04
N LEU A 18 11.74 22.19 6.48
CA LEU A 18 11.73 20.89 7.18
C LEU A 18 11.39 21.04 8.66
N LEU A 19 11.83 22.13 9.30
CA LEU A 19 11.52 22.40 10.70
C LEU A 19 10.03 22.65 10.93
N LYS A 20 9.41 23.43 10.02
CA LYS A 20 8.04 23.94 10.14
C LYS A 20 7.81 24.71 11.45
N ARG A 21 7.49 23.98 12.53
CA ARG A 21 7.17 24.49 13.87
C ARG A 21 8.23 24.14 14.90
N LEU A 22 9.17 23.26 14.56
CA LEU A 22 10.22 22.80 15.46
C LEU A 22 11.34 23.83 15.59
N ASN A 23 12.07 23.75 16.69
CA ASN A 23 13.16 24.65 17.02
C ASN A 23 14.50 23.95 16.84
N VAL A 24 15.48 24.73 16.37
CA VAL A 24 16.85 24.25 16.16
C VAL A 24 17.55 24.02 17.51
N ASN A 25 18.39 23.00 17.57
CA ASN A 25 19.16 22.53 18.71
C ASN A 25 18.35 21.90 19.84
N PHE A 26 17.02 21.91 19.78
CA PHE A 26 16.16 21.23 20.75
C PHE A 26 16.20 19.71 20.56
N ILE A 27 16.36 18.98 21.67
CA ILE A 27 16.24 17.51 21.73
C ILE A 27 14.78 17.17 22.04
N TYR A 28 14.14 16.50 21.09
CA TYR A 28 12.80 15.94 21.20
C TYR A 28 12.93 14.48 21.64
N ARG A 29 12.79 14.22 22.95
CA ARG A 29 12.95 12.88 23.55
C ARG A 29 11.64 12.11 23.58
N PHE A 30 11.64 10.92 23.01
CA PHE A 30 10.52 9.97 23.11
C PHE A 30 10.54 9.16 24.41
N TYR A 31 11.71 9.06 25.05
CA TYR A 31 11.91 8.34 26.31
C TYR A 31 12.64 9.25 27.31
N GLN A 32 11.97 9.60 28.40
CA GLN A 32 12.48 10.53 29.42
C GLN A 32 13.48 9.91 30.39
N GLU A 33 13.59 8.57 30.40
CA GLU A 33 14.62 7.83 31.13
C GLU A 33 16.05 8.15 30.64
N TYR A 34 16.20 8.76 29.46
CA TYR A 34 17.51 9.09 28.88
C TYR A 34 17.79 10.58 29.03
N ASP A 35 18.81 10.90 29.83
CA ASP A 35 19.32 12.26 29.95
C ASP A 35 20.54 12.46 29.05
N PHE A 36 20.53 13.55 28.29
CA PHE A 36 21.55 13.85 27.29
C PHE A 36 22.48 14.90 27.88
N ASN A 37 23.77 14.61 27.95
CA ASN A 37 24.73 15.45 28.63
C ASN A 37 25.76 16.03 27.67
N TYR A 38 26.20 17.25 27.97
CA TYR A 38 27.33 17.90 27.33
C TYR A 38 28.39 18.24 28.37
N SER A 39 29.63 18.45 27.92
CA SER A 39 30.74 18.80 28.81
C SER A 39 31.15 20.25 28.60
N SER A 40 31.26 21.01 29.70
CA SER A 40 31.77 22.39 29.71
C SER A 40 32.73 22.52 30.89
N ASP A 41 33.91 23.14 30.69
CA ASP A 41 34.91 23.36 31.75
C ASP A 41 35.29 22.12 32.59
N LYS A 42 35.30 20.94 31.96
CA LYS A 42 35.53 19.60 32.57
C LYS A 42 34.43 19.11 33.51
N GLU A 43 33.31 19.80 33.60
CA GLU A 43 32.09 19.33 34.26
C GLU A 43 31.07 18.84 33.21
N THR A 44 30.16 17.97 33.65
CA THR A 44 29.12 17.37 32.81
C THR A 44 27.77 17.91 33.23
N PHE A 45 27.00 18.44 32.28
CA PHE A 45 25.72 19.10 32.53
C PHE A 45 24.62 18.47 31.68
N SER A 46 23.40 18.41 32.22
CA SER A 46 22.22 18.00 31.46
C SER A 46 21.89 19.04 30.39
N TYR A 47 21.90 18.60 29.13
CA TYR A 47 21.44 19.40 27.99
C TYR A 47 19.93 19.69 28.09
N ILE A 48 19.19 18.75 28.68
CA ILE A 48 17.75 18.85 28.86
C ILE A 48 17.41 19.94 29.87
N ASP A 49 18.15 20.04 30.99
CA ASP A 49 17.97 21.13 31.93
C ASP A 49 18.37 22.50 31.35
N LYS A 50 19.40 22.54 30.49
CA LYS A 50 19.75 23.75 29.73
C LYS A 50 18.61 24.18 28.81
N GLN A 51 18.03 23.24 28.07
CA GLN A 51 16.92 23.46 27.16
C GLN A 51 15.68 24.00 27.86
N LYS A 52 15.33 23.47 29.05
CA LYS A 52 14.17 23.94 29.84
C LYS A 52 14.21 25.42 30.19
N ARG A 53 15.40 26.00 30.32
CA ARG A 53 15.58 27.43 30.64
C ARG A 53 15.21 28.34 29.47
N VAL A 54 15.01 27.81 28.27
CA VAL A 54 14.61 28.56 27.08
C VAL A 54 13.09 28.59 26.98
N LEU A 55 12.49 29.68 27.47
CA LEU A 55 11.04 29.89 27.41
C LEU A 55 10.56 30.45 26.06
N ASN A 56 11.40 31.24 25.38
CA ASN A 56 11.09 31.80 24.07
C ASN A 56 12.31 31.68 23.13
N PRO A 57 12.33 30.65 22.25
CA PRO A 57 13.43 30.40 21.32
C PRO A 57 13.67 31.53 20.31
N GLU A 58 12.64 32.32 19.98
CA GLU A 58 12.78 33.45 19.04
C GLU A 58 13.61 34.60 19.63
N VAL A 59 13.55 34.78 20.95
CA VAL A 59 14.25 35.86 21.66
C VAL A 59 15.60 35.37 22.21
N ASN A 60 15.64 34.15 22.75
CA ASN A 60 16.83 33.55 23.32
C ASN A 60 17.04 32.14 22.74
N PRO A 61 17.65 32.02 21.55
CA PRO A 61 17.82 30.74 20.89
C PRO A 61 18.75 29.82 21.69
N LEU A 62 18.40 28.53 21.72
CA LEU A 62 19.22 27.52 22.39
C LEU A 62 20.53 27.32 21.63
N LYS A 63 21.66 27.60 22.30
CA LYS A 63 22.99 27.38 21.73
C LYS A 63 23.27 25.87 21.59
N PHE A 64 23.82 25.49 20.44
CA PHE A 64 24.30 24.15 20.19
C PHE A 64 25.40 23.79 21.20
N GLU A 65 25.31 22.58 21.75
CA GLU A 65 26.39 21.91 22.48
C GLU A 65 26.43 20.47 22.00
N GLU A 66 27.62 19.93 21.91
CA GLU A 66 27.79 18.54 21.53
C GLU A 66 27.46 17.62 22.70
N ILE A 67 26.65 16.58 22.42
CA ILE A 67 26.33 15.57 23.42
C ILE A 67 27.53 14.62 23.55
N THR A 68 28.09 14.55 24.76
CA THR A 68 29.26 13.75 25.09
C THR A 68 28.90 12.44 25.79
N SER A 69 27.76 12.40 26.49
CA SER A 69 27.27 11.19 27.13
C SER A 69 25.76 11.16 27.27
N ILE A 70 25.21 9.96 27.47
CA ILE A 70 23.80 9.74 27.77
C ILE A 70 23.70 8.89 29.03
N ILE A 71 22.90 9.32 30.00
CA ILE A 71 22.63 8.60 31.24
C ILE A 71 21.24 7.96 31.15
N TYR A 72 21.16 6.66 31.41
CA TYR A 72 19.92 5.90 31.46
C TYR A 72 19.42 5.71 32.90
N ASN A 73 18.41 6.47 33.29
CA ASN A 73 17.77 6.41 34.59
C ASN A 73 16.49 5.57 34.49
N LYS A 74 16.61 4.27 34.76
CA LYS A 74 15.48 3.33 34.71
C LYS A 74 14.38 3.72 35.69
N GLN A 75 13.18 3.93 35.16
CA GLN A 75 11.94 4.23 35.88
C GLN A 75 10.83 3.23 35.53
N ILE A 76 10.83 2.70 34.31
CA ILE A 76 9.84 1.71 33.84
C ILE A 76 10.42 0.29 33.98
N PRO A 77 9.60 -0.72 34.38
CA PRO A 77 10.01 -2.12 34.37
C PRO A 77 10.48 -2.62 32.99
N ASP A 78 11.38 -3.60 32.97
CA ASP A 78 11.75 -4.27 31.72
C ASP A 78 10.53 -4.99 31.14
N HIS A 79 10.44 -5.03 29.81
CA HIS A 79 9.39 -5.75 29.10
C HIS A 79 7.96 -5.32 29.47
N PHE A 80 7.76 -4.04 29.84
CA PHE A 80 6.46 -3.49 30.23
C PHE A 80 5.34 -3.78 29.21
N PHE A 81 5.61 -3.60 27.92
CA PHE A 81 4.67 -3.92 26.82
C PHE A 81 4.84 -5.33 26.24
N GLY A 82 5.70 -6.15 26.85
CA GLY A 82 6.13 -7.45 26.35
C GLY A 82 7.59 -7.50 25.91
N LYS A 83 8.05 -8.71 25.60
CA LYS A 83 9.42 -8.93 25.14
C LYS A 83 9.62 -8.28 23.77
N ASN A 84 10.74 -7.59 23.59
CA ASN A 84 11.11 -6.93 22.34
C ASN A 84 10.12 -5.86 21.82
N ILE A 85 9.18 -5.38 22.64
CA ILE A 85 8.20 -4.34 22.25
C ILE A 85 8.38 -3.12 23.14
N ASN A 86 8.55 -1.95 22.52
CA ASN A 86 8.53 -0.66 23.20
C ASN A 86 7.50 0.26 22.55
N VAL A 87 6.77 1.02 23.36
CA VAL A 87 5.73 1.95 22.89
C VAL A 87 6.01 3.34 23.45
N SER A 88 5.99 4.35 22.58
CA SER A 88 6.07 5.77 22.93
C SER A 88 5.04 6.60 22.17
N SER A 89 4.77 7.81 22.67
CA SER A 89 3.76 8.71 22.09
C SER A 89 4.27 10.15 21.97
N ILE A 90 3.72 10.89 21.00
CA ILE A 90 3.89 12.32 20.81
C ILE A 90 2.54 12.99 20.99
N VAL A 91 2.48 13.98 21.89
CA VAL A 91 1.25 14.71 22.24
C VAL A 91 1.49 16.21 22.13
N GLY A 92 0.47 16.97 21.74
CA GLY A 92 0.52 18.41 21.48
C GLY A 92 -0.77 18.88 20.82
N LYS A 93 -1.05 20.18 20.82
CA LYS A 93 -2.18 20.75 20.07
C LYS A 93 -1.94 20.62 18.55
N ASN A 94 -3.00 20.82 17.77
CA ASN A 94 -2.87 20.90 16.31
C ASN A 94 -1.92 22.05 15.94
N GLY A 95 -0.91 21.72 15.13
CA GLY A 95 0.10 22.69 14.72
C GLY A 95 1.26 22.89 15.70
N ASP A 96 1.36 22.12 16.79
CA ASP A 96 2.51 22.20 17.72
C ASP A 96 3.78 21.51 17.21
N GLY A 97 3.68 20.74 16.11
CA GLY A 97 4.84 20.15 15.44
C GLY A 97 4.96 18.61 15.50
N LYS A 98 3.93 17.89 15.97
CA LYS A 98 3.92 16.42 16.00
C LYS A 98 4.25 15.77 14.65
N SER A 99 3.47 16.09 13.62
CA SER A 99 3.70 15.60 12.26
C SER A 99 5.03 16.12 11.68
N SER A 100 5.51 17.29 12.09
CA SER A 100 6.83 17.80 11.68
C SER A 100 7.96 16.88 12.15
N ILE A 101 7.87 16.32 13.37
CA ILE A 101 8.87 15.37 13.88
C ILE A 101 8.83 14.07 13.07
N LEU A 102 7.63 13.57 12.79
CA LEU A 102 7.46 12.36 11.98
C LEU A 102 7.97 12.56 10.55
N GLU A 103 7.68 13.71 9.94
CA GLU A 103 8.20 14.06 8.62
C GLU A 103 9.72 14.22 8.60
N LEU A 104 10.35 14.72 9.66
CA LEU A 104 11.81 14.72 9.79
C LEU A 104 12.37 13.29 9.80
N LEU A 105 11.72 12.35 10.48
CA LEU A 105 12.10 10.92 10.41
C LEU A 105 11.98 10.40 8.99
N TYR A 106 10.86 10.64 8.31
CA TYR A 106 10.64 10.18 6.93
C TYR A 106 11.69 10.79 5.97
N TYR A 107 11.97 12.09 6.12
CA TYR A 107 12.94 12.80 5.31
C TYR A 107 14.36 12.31 5.55
N SER A 108 14.71 11.95 6.79
CA SER A 108 16.00 11.34 7.13
C SER A 108 16.18 9.99 6.42
N VAL A 109 15.12 9.17 6.37
CA VAL A 109 15.14 7.91 5.63
C VAL A 109 15.28 8.16 4.13
N TYR A 110 14.58 9.16 3.58
CA TYR A 110 14.76 9.56 2.18
C TYR A 110 16.19 10.02 1.88
N LYS A 111 16.80 10.83 2.75
CA LYS A 111 18.19 11.28 2.59
C LYS A 111 19.17 10.11 2.66
N PHE A 112 18.95 9.18 3.59
CA PHE A 112 19.72 7.95 3.64
C PHE A 112 19.58 7.14 2.35
N ALA A 113 18.34 6.83 1.94
CA ALA A 113 18.05 6.00 0.78
C ALA A 113 18.57 6.59 -0.53
N THR A 114 18.54 7.92 -0.69
CA THR A 114 19.14 8.60 -1.84
C THR A 114 20.67 8.62 -1.77
N TYR A 115 21.25 8.78 -0.58
CA TYR A 115 22.71 8.76 -0.38
C TYR A 115 23.32 7.38 -0.70
N VAL A 116 22.60 6.28 -0.37
CA VAL A 116 23.01 4.91 -0.70
C VAL A 116 22.45 4.40 -2.04
N GLU A 117 21.82 5.26 -2.84
CA GLU A 117 21.29 4.96 -4.19
C GLU A 117 20.20 3.86 -4.22
N LEU A 118 19.43 3.70 -3.15
CA LEU A 118 18.25 2.82 -3.11
C LEU A 118 17.05 3.41 -3.83
N VAL A 119 16.96 4.73 -3.91
CA VAL A 119 15.84 5.47 -4.50
C VAL A 119 16.36 6.55 -5.44
N GLU A 120 15.71 6.70 -6.59
CA GLU A 120 16.04 7.76 -7.52
C GLU A 120 15.69 9.14 -6.95
N ARG A 121 16.64 10.06 -7.11
CA ARG A 121 16.48 11.45 -6.73
C ARG A 121 15.66 12.18 -7.79
N LYS A 122 14.37 12.40 -7.52
CA LYS A 122 13.53 13.25 -8.37
C LYS A 122 13.95 14.71 -8.25
N VAL A 123 14.17 15.37 -9.39
CA VAL A 123 14.61 16.77 -9.45
C VAL A 123 13.42 17.69 -9.17
N ASP A 124 13.40 18.29 -7.99
CA ASP A 124 12.58 19.46 -7.63
C ASP A 124 13.26 20.22 -6.47
N ASN A 125 13.02 21.53 -6.39
CA ASN A 125 13.53 22.42 -5.35
C ASN A 125 13.13 21.98 -3.94
N ARG A 126 11.97 21.32 -3.77
CA ARG A 126 11.49 20.81 -2.49
C ARG A 126 12.13 19.47 -2.08
N SER A 127 12.77 18.78 -3.01
CA SER A 127 13.38 17.46 -2.77
C SER A 127 14.84 17.53 -2.33
N ASN A 128 15.51 18.67 -2.50
CA ASN A 128 16.91 18.88 -2.13
C ASN A 128 17.10 19.89 -0.99
N LEU A 129 16.30 19.76 0.05
CA LEU A 129 16.42 20.59 1.25
C LEU A 129 17.66 20.15 2.05
N ASN A 130 18.30 21.11 2.70
CA ASN A 130 19.43 20.82 3.58
C ASN A 130 18.92 20.13 4.85
N LEU A 131 19.39 18.91 5.12
CA LEU A 131 19.06 18.17 6.33
C LEU A 131 20.28 18.21 7.26
N GLU A 132 20.13 18.85 8.40
CA GLU A 132 21.09 18.83 9.50
C GLU A 132 20.35 18.27 10.72
N LEU A 133 20.60 17.00 11.06
CA LEU A 133 19.78 16.25 12.02
C LEU A 133 20.59 15.21 12.77
N GLU A 134 20.39 15.12 14.08
CA GLU A 134 20.84 13.98 14.90
C GLU A 134 19.65 13.09 15.27
N ILE A 135 19.80 11.77 15.12
CA ILE A 135 18.83 10.77 15.58
C ILE A 135 19.54 9.80 16.52
N TYR A 136 19.01 9.63 17.71
CA TYR A 136 19.55 8.77 18.76
C TYR A 136 18.66 7.54 18.92
N LEU A 137 19.27 6.35 18.92
CA LEU A 137 18.55 5.09 19.09
C LEU A 137 19.31 4.13 20.02
N GLN A 138 18.56 3.24 20.69
CA GLN A 138 19.09 2.13 21.45
C GLN A 138 18.92 0.84 20.66
N ARG A 139 19.99 0.04 20.58
CA ARG A 139 19.95 -1.34 20.08
C ARG A 139 20.70 -2.25 21.04
N GLY A 140 19.97 -3.09 21.78
CA GLY A 140 20.54 -3.92 22.83
C GLY A 140 21.19 -3.07 23.91
N MET A 141 22.50 -3.27 24.12
CA MET A 141 23.31 -2.52 25.08
C MET A 141 24.05 -1.34 24.45
N LYS A 142 23.77 -1.01 23.18
CA LYS A 142 24.40 0.09 22.45
C LYS A 142 23.46 1.26 22.27
N ILE A 143 24.04 2.46 22.31
CA ILE A 143 23.45 3.65 21.71
C ILE A 143 24.08 3.89 20.36
N ILE A 144 23.25 4.25 19.39
CA ILE A 144 23.67 4.61 18.05
C ILE A 144 23.15 6.02 17.78
N LYS A 145 24.04 6.88 17.27
CA LYS A 145 23.72 8.23 16.83
C LYS A 145 23.91 8.32 15.32
N TYR A 146 22.85 8.63 14.59
CA TYR A 146 22.96 9.11 13.22
C TYR A 146 23.14 10.61 13.22
N THR A 147 24.10 11.10 12.43
CA THR A 147 24.28 12.53 12.15
C THR A 147 24.18 12.75 10.64
N PHE A 148 23.09 13.39 10.22
CA PHE A 148 22.88 13.83 8.85
C PHE A 148 23.45 15.23 8.69
N SER A 149 24.35 15.41 7.72
CA SER A 149 24.84 16.71 7.28
C SER A 149 24.58 16.88 5.78
N LYS A 150 24.76 18.11 5.28
CA LYS A 150 24.48 18.51 3.90
C LYS A 150 24.78 17.46 2.82
N ASN A 151 25.95 16.82 2.89
CA ASN A 151 26.39 15.85 1.88
C ASN A 151 26.81 14.49 2.46
N GLU A 152 26.80 14.32 3.78
CA GLU A 152 27.39 13.15 4.43
C GLU A 152 26.49 12.66 5.56
N ILE A 153 26.54 11.36 5.83
CA ILE A 153 25.83 10.77 6.96
C ILE A 153 26.86 10.01 7.78
N PHE A 154 26.85 10.24 9.08
CA PHE A 154 27.73 9.58 10.04
C PHE A 154 26.92 8.75 11.02
N ILE A 155 27.55 7.67 11.50
CA ILE A 155 27.06 6.80 12.56
C ILE A 155 28.11 6.79 13.66
N THR A 156 27.68 7.05 14.89
CA THR A 156 28.46 6.84 16.10
C THR A 156 27.83 5.69 16.87
N GLU A 157 28.58 4.62 17.15
CA GLU A 157 28.14 3.59 18.09
C GLU A 157 28.83 3.78 19.44
N SER A 158 28.10 3.58 20.52
CA SER A 158 28.64 3.68 21.87
C SER A 158 28.08 2.58 22.74
N ASP A 159 28.99 1.79 23.29
CA ASP A 159 28.69 0.76 24.26
C ASP A 159 28.47 1.36 25.65
N LEU A 160 27.74 0.62 26.48
CA LEU A 160 27.53 0.94 27.89
C LEU A 160 28.87 0.90 28.63
N SER A 161 29.35 2.05 29.13
CA SER A 161 30.66 2.16 29.79
C SER A 161 30.60 1.88 31.30
N GLN A 162 29.48 2.22 31.94
CA GLN A 162 29.12 1.91 33.33
C GLN A 162 27.63 1.53 33.38
N SER A 163 27.13 1.00 34.51
CA SER A 163 25.77 0.41 34.63
C SER A 163 24.62 1.22 34.01
N ASN A 164 24.75 2.54 33.88
CA ASN A 164 23.78 3.45 33.27
C ASN A 164 24.37 4.53 32.36
N LEU A 165 25.66 4.49 32.00
CA LEU A 165 26.34 5.57 31.27
C LEU A 165 26.79 5.11 29.88
N TYR A 166 26.49 5.94 28.87
CA TYR A 166 26.98 5.78 27.50
C TYR A 166 27.88 6.97 27.16
N ASN A 167 29.13 6.71 26.77
CA ASN A 167 30.05 7.76 26.34
C ASN A 167 30.08 7.84 24.81
N LEU A 168 29.73 8.99 24.26
CA LEU A 168 29.72 9.25 22.82
C LEU A 168 31.11 9.71 22.37
N ASP A 169 32.01 8.76 22.10
CA ASP A 169 33.38 9.07 21.68
C ASP A 169 33.46 9.46 20.20
N LYS A 170 33.98 10.67 19.89
CA LYS A 170 34.19 11.16 18.50
C LYS A 170 34.98 10.22 17.60
N LYS A 171 35.89 9.43 18.18
CA LYS A 171 36.74 8.49 17.44
C LYS A 171 35.96 7.34 16.81
N SER A 172 34.71 7.12 17.23
CA SER A 172 33.84 6.06 16.73
C SER A 172 32.93 6.50 15.57
N ASN A 173 33.06 7.75 15.08
CA ASN A 173 32.28 8.23 13.94
C ASN A 173 32.70 7.52 12.65
N GLN A 174 31.77 6.75 12.09
CA GLN A 174 31.91 6.08 10.79
C GLN A 174 31.05 6.78 9.76
N ARG A 175 31.63 7.12 8.61
CA ARG A 175 30.87 7.64 7.48
C ARG A 175 30.12 6.49 6.80
N ILE A 176 28.83 6.70 6.55
CA ILE A 176 28.01 5.75 5.81
C ILE A 176 28.54 5.60 4.37
N THR A 177 28.58 4.37 3.91
CA THR A 177 28.86 3.98 2.52
C THR A 177 27.62 3.34 1.90
N ARG A 178 27.64 3.08 0.58
CA ARG A 178 26.51 2.48 -0.16
C ARG A 178 26.07 1.12 0.38
N ASP A 179 26.98 0.37 1.00
CA ASP A 179 26.71 -0.99 1.50
C ASP A 179 26.12 -1.01 2.91
N HIS A 180 26.02 0.13 3.59
CA HIS A 180 25.46 0.18 4.93
C HIS A 180 23.95 -0.04 4.90
N LEU A 181 23.46 -0.96 5.73
CA LEU A 181 22.05 -1.08 6.04
C LEU A 181 21.64 -0.06 7.12
N TYR A 182 20.49 0.57 6.93
CA TYR A 182 19.88 1.39 7.99
C TYR A 182 19.55 0.50 9.20
N TYR A 183 19.69 0.97 10.44
CA TYR A 183 19.54 0.09 11.59
C TYR A 183 18.12 -0.45 11.81
N PHE A 184 17.10 0.11 11.16
CA PHE A 184 15.71 -0.29 11.32
C PHE A 184 14.88 -0.10 10.05
N TYR A 185 13.74 -0.79 9.97
CA TYR A 185 12.74 -0.59 8.94
C TYR A 185 11.52 0.13 9.51
N SER A 186 11.02 1.18 8.85
CA SER A 186 9.84 1.91 9.31
C SER A 186 8.56 1.46 8.61
N ILE A 187 7.51 1.16 9.36
CA ILE A 187 6.15 0.93 8.88
C ILE A 187 5.30 2.10 9.36
N VAL A 188 4.85 2.94 8.43
CA VAL A 188 4.10 4.16 8.74
C VAL A 188 2.65 4.00 8.33
N LEU A 189 1.72 4.28 9.24
CA LEU A 189 0.29 4.35 8.97
C LEU A 189 -0.20 5.78 9.21
N ASN A 190 -0.68 6.43 8.14
CA ASN A 190 -1.28 7.76 8.18
C ASN A 190 -2.54 7.80 7.31
N TYR A 191 -3.70 7.76 7.94
CA TYR A 191 -5.02 7.84 7.27
C TYR A 191 -5.58 9.27 7.21
N SER A 192 -4.80 10.27 7.60
CA SER A 192 -5.21 11.68 7.49
C SER A 192 -5.28 12.09 6.03
N VAL A 193 -6.47 12.45 5.55
CA VAL A 193 -6.72 12.73 4.12
C VAL A 193 -5.82 13.86 3.60
N TYR A 194 -5.56 14.88 4.41
CA TYR A 194 -4.72 16.03 4.03
C TYR A 194 -3.22 15.86 4.36
N GLY A 195 -2.84 14.75 4.99
CA GLY A 195 -1.44 14.43 5.30
C GLY A 195 -0.66 13.93 4.09
N LEU A 196 0.68 14.05 4.15
CA LEU A 196 1.63 13.41 3.22
C LEU A 196 1.32 13.61 1.72
N ASN A 197 0.84 14.79 1.34
CA ASN A 197 0.60 15.15 -0.05
C ASN A 197 1.91 15.58 -0.73
N SER A 198 2.38 14.81 -1.72
CA SER A 198 3.62 15.08 -2.45
C SER A 198 3.56 16.35 -3.32
N SER A 199 2.40 16.75 -3.84
CA SER A 199 2.23 18.01 -4.54
C SER A 199 2.46 19.24 -3.65
N VAL A 200 2.32 19.06 -2.32
CA VAL A 200 2.59 20.09 -1.31
C VAL A 200 4.01 19.94 -0.74
N SER A 201 4.34 18.77 -0.19
CA SER A 201 5.60 18.54 0.52
C SER A 201 6.80 18.32 -0.40
N GLY A 202 6.58 18.02 -1.68
CA GLY A 202 7.61 17.80 -2.71
C GLY A 202 7.78 16.33 -3.12
N ASN A 203 8.46 16.15 -4.25
CA ASN A 203 8.63 14.85 -4.92
C ASN A 203 9.44 13.82 -4.10
N TRP A 204 10.07 14.21 -2.99
CA TRP A 204 10.74 13.28 -2.09
C TRP A 204 9.76 12.27 -1.47
N LEU A 205 8.51 12.67 -1.23
CA LEU A 205 7.46 11.76 -0.78
C LEU A 205 7.08 10.78 -1.89
N ASP A 206 6.99 11.23 -3.15
CA ASP A 206 6.71 10.33 -4.28
C ASP A 206 7.81 9.28 -4.42
N SER A 207 9.07 9.65 -4.21
CA SER A 207 10.20 8.72 -4.17
C SER A 207 10.03 7.64 -3.08
N LEU A 208 9.36 7.96 -1.97
CA LEU A 208 9.03 6.98 -0.92
C LEU A 208 7.75 6.19 -1.20
N PHE A 209 6.76 6.73 -1.92
CA PHE A 209 5.54 6.00 -2.28
C PHE A 209 5.74 5.07 -3.49
N HIS A 210 6.40 5.56 -4.53
CA HIS A 210 6.64 4.89 -5.81
C HIS A 210 7.94 4.08 -5.78
N LYS A 211 7.98 3.06 -4.92
CA LYS A 211 9.11 2.13 -4.84
C LYS A 211 8.66 0.69 -5.00
N ASN A 212 9.36 -0.05 -5.85
CA ASN A 212 9.18 -1.48 -6.04
C ASN A 212 10.52 -2.19 -5.82
N ASP A 213 11.02 -2.10 -4.60
CA ASP A 213 12.38 -2.49 -4.24
C ASP A 213 12.44 -3.72 -3.32
N GLY A 214 11.29 -4.30 -2.98
CA GLY A 214 11.18 -5.47 -2.11
C GLY A 214 11.66 -5.20 -0.68
N TYR A 215 11.26 -4.07 -0.08
CA TYR A 215 11.59 -3.66 1.30
C TYR A 215 13.08 -3.31 1.50
N LYS A 216 13.78 -2.88 0.44
CA LYS A 216 15.17 -2.36 0.57
C LYS A 216 15.21 -0.96 1.17
N THR A 217 14.36 -0.04 0.72
CA THR A 217 14.25 1.29 1.30
C THR A 217 13.63 1.15 2.69
N PRO A 218 14.26 1.69 3.76
CA PRO A 218 13.91 1.38 5.15
C PRO A 218 12.64 2.10 5.67
N ILE A 219 11.65 2.27 4.80
CA ILE A 219 10.35 2.84 5.15
C ILE A 219 9.27 2.32 4.19
N VAL A 220 8.09 2.00 4.69
CA VAL A 220 6.85 1.89 3.92
C VAL A 220 5.83 2.83 4.54
N ILE A 221 5.07 3.54 3.69
CA ILE A 221 4.04 4.47 4.10
C ILE A 221 2.71 3.95 3.55
N ASN A 222 1.76 3.73 4.44
CA ASN A 222 0.44 3.22 4.14
C ASN A 222 -0.66 4.18 4.63
N PRO A 223 -1.75 4.33 3.88
CA PRO A 223 -1.99 3.78 2.54
C PRO A 223 -1.14 4.47 1.46
N TYR A 224 -1.00 3.81 0.31
CA TYR A 224 -0.29 4.38 -0.84
C TYR A 224 -1.03 5.63 -1.35
N ARG A 225 -0.27 6.66 -1.74
CA ARG A 225 -0.78 7.91 -2.30
C ARG A 225 -0.07 8.24 -3.60
N ASP A 226 -0.83 8.79 -4.54
CA ASP A 226 -0.30 9.32 -5.79
C ASP A 226 -0.70 10.79 -5.95
N GLU A 227 0.26 11.70 -5.88
CA GLU A 227 0.00 13.16 -5.81
C GLU A 227 -0.98 13.54 -4.68
N GLY A 228 -0.89 12.82 -3.56
CA GLY A 228 -1.79 12.96 -2.42
C GLY A 228 -3.15 12.26 -2.56
N ASN A 229 -3.49 11.72 -3.73
CA ASN A 229 -4.73 10.99 -3.95
C ASN A 229 -4.65 9.59 -3.36
N LEU A 230 -5.72 9.20 -2.66
CA LEU A 230 -5.88 7.90 -2.03
C LEU A 230 -6.99 7.12 -2.77
N ASP A 231 -6.63 5.99 -3.39
CA ASP A 231 -7.60 5.09 -4.02
C ASP A 231 -8.16 4.12 -2.98
N ILE A 232 -9.34 4.47 -2.45
CA ILE A 232 -10.04 3.70 -1.41
C ILE A 232 -10.40 2.29 -1.91
N ASN A 233 -10.74 2.14 -3.20
CA ASN A 233 -11.14 0.84 -3.74
C ASN A 233 -9.94 -0.10 -3.81
N ASN A 234 -8.76 0.40 -4.20
CA ASN A 234 -7.54 -0.38 -4.13
C ASN A 234 -7.15 -0.72 -2.70
N GLU A 235 -7.25 0.23 -1.76
CA GLU A 235 -6.94 -0.05 -0.35
C GLU A 235 -7.90 -1.10 0.24
N TYR A 236 -9.17 -1.10 -0.15
CA TYR A 236 -10.14 -2.12 0.24
C TYR A 236 -9.75 -3.52 -0.29
N LEU A 237 -9.34 -3.64 -1.55
CA LEU A 237 -8.84 -4.90 -2.13
C LEU A 237 -7.55 -5.39 -1.43
N LEU A 238 -6.64 -4.47 -1.12
CA LEU A 238 -5.43 -4.77 -0.35
C LEU A 238 -5.78 -5.25 1.06
N ALA A 239 -6.76 -4.62 1.70
CA ALA A 239 -7.22 -4.99 3.03
C ALA A 239 -7.84 -6.39 3.06
N GLN A 240 -8.64 -6.76 2.06
CA GLN A 240 -9.12 -8.14 1.87
C GLN A 240 -7.96 -9.13 1.72
N SER A 241 -6.94 -8.76 0.95
CA SER A 241 -5.73 -9.56 0.82
C SER A 241 -5.08 -9.75 2.21
N ARG A 242 -4.88 -8.68 2.99
CA ARG A 242 -4.28 -8.75 4.33
C ARG A 242 -5.10 -9.64 5.29
N LEU A 243 -6.44 -9.63 5.18
CA LEU A 243 -7.31 -10.54 5.93
C LEU A 243 -7.08 -12.01 5.58
N LEU A 244 -6.99 -12.33 4.29
CA LEU A 244 -6.70 -13.70 3.83
C LEU A 244 -5.31 -14.16 4.29
N LEU A 245 -4.30 -13.27 4.29
CA LEU A 245 -2.97 -13.57 4.82
C LEU A 245 -3.06 -13.97 6.29
N ASN A 246 -3.77 -13.15 7.08
CA ASN A 246 -3.90 -13.39 8.51
C ASN A 246 -4.62 -14.71 8.79
N TYR A 247 -5.70 -14.99 8.06
CA TYR A 247 -6.49 -16.20 8.24
C TYR A 247 -5.77 -17.47 7.76
N TYR A 248 -5.26 -17.50 6.53
CA TYR A 248 -4.72 -18.73 5.92
C TYR A 248 -3.23 -18.93 6.17
N VAL A 249 -2.42 -17.88 6.13
CA VAL A 249 -0.95 -18.00 6.16
C VAL A 249 -0.42 -17.87 7.58
N ILE A 250 -0.90 -16.87 8.32
CA ILE A 250 -0.52 -16.66 9.72
C ILE A 250 -1.31 -17.61 10.63
N ASN A 251 -2.42 -18.17 10.14
CA ASN A 251 -3.32 -19.05 10.89
C ASN A 251 -3.87 -18.36 12.14
N ASN A 252 -4.35 -17.13 11.98
CA ASN A 252 -5.00 -16.35 13.03
C ASN A 252 -6.43 -15.97 12.62
N GLN A 253 -7.41 -16.57 13.29
CA GLN A 253 -8.83 -16.33 13.04
C GLN A 253 -9.39 -15.15 13.86
N ILE A 254 -8.66 -14.71 14.88
CA ILE A 254 -9.07 -13.62 15.76
C ILE A 254 -8.61 -12.29 15.13
N LEU A 255 -9.58 -11.46 14.72
CA LEU A 255 -9.32 -10.13 14.17
C LEU A 255 -9.29 -9.07 15.28
N HIS A 256 -10.19 -9.22 16.24
CA HIS A 256 -10.30 -8.43 17.46
C HIS A 256 -10.95 -9.31 18.55
N LYS A 257 -10.90 -8.89 19.83
CA LYS A 257 -11.37 -9.67 20.98
C LYS A 257 -12.75 -10.30 20.77
N ASP A 258 -13.64 -9.57 20.12
CA ASP A 258 -15.04 -9.98 19.93
C ASP A 258 -15.36 -10.35 18.46
N ILE A 259 -14.41 -10.23 17.52
CA ILE A 259 -14.62 -10.44 16.08
C ILE A 259 -13.71 -11.53 15.55
N HIS A 260 -14.32 -12.59 15.04
CA HIS A 260 -13.62 -13.74 14.46
C HIS A 260 -14.02 -13.96 13.01
N VAL A 261 -13.06 -14.36 12.18
CA VAL A 261 -13.37 -14.91 10.85
C VAL A 261 -13.94 -16.31 11.05
N SER A 262 -15.20 -16.50 10.64
CA SER A 262 -15.87 -17.81 10.68
C SER A 262 -15.51 -18.64 9.45
N ARG A 263 -15.60 -18.02 8.27
CA ARG A 263 -15.23 -18.62 6.98
C ARG A 263 -14.95 -17.55 5.94
N VAL A 264 -14.21 -17.94 4.92
CA VAL A 264 -14.00 -17.14 3.72
C VAL A 264 -14.67 -17.88 2.57
N GLN A 265 -15.61 -17.25 1.90
CA GLN A 265 -16.17 -17.72 0.64
C GLN A 265 -15.51 -16.94 -0.50
N PHE A 266 -15.47 -17.51 -1.69
CA PHE A 266 -15.04 -16.77 -2.88
C PHE A 266 -16.21 -16.66 -3.84
N ILE A 267 -16.37 -15.49 -4.46
CA ILE A 267 -17.35 -15.27 -5.52
C ILE A 267 -16.62 -15.00 -6.83
N LEU A 268 -17.09 -15.66 -7.89
CA LEU A 268 -16.75 -15.34 -9.25
C LEU A 268 -17.95 -14.73 -9.95
N ASN A 269 -17.83 -13.45 -10.30
CA ASN A 269 -18.83 -12.79 -11.13
C ASN A 269 -18.63 -13.19 -12.59
N VAL A 270 -19.46 -14.11 -13.08
CA VAL A 270 -19.36 -14.71 -14.42
C VAL A 270 -19.48 -13.64 -15.50
N GLN A 271 -20.46 -12.75 -15.36
CA GLN A 271 -20.73 -11.68 -16.32
C GLN A 271 -19.55 -10.71 -16.43
N LYS A 272 -18.94 -10.32 -15.31
CA LYS A 272 -17.75 -9.47 -15.26
C LYS A 272 -16.55 -10.09 -15.97
N GLN A 273 -16.44 -11.42 -16.02
CA GLN A 273 -15.37 -12.08 -16.78
C GLN A 273 -15.70 -12.20 -18.27
N GLN A 274 -16.98 -12.19 -18.65
CA GLN A 274 -17.46 -12.24 -20.02
C GLN A 274 -17.50 -10.86 -20.71
N SER A 275 -17.80 -9.79 -19.99
CA SER A 275 -17.96 -8.44 -20.55
C SER A 275 -16.68 -7.61 -20.45
N VAL A 276 -16.45 -6.64 -21.34
CA VAL A 276 -15.25 -5.78 -21.28
C VAL A 276 -15.45 -4.59 -20.34
N THR A 277 -16.66 -4.03 -20.22
CA THR A 277 -16.92 -2.81 -19.43
C THR A 277 -18.08 -2.99 -18.42
N LEU A 278 -18.00 -2.28 -17.28
CA LEU A 278 -19.08 -2.26 -16.27
C LEU A 278 -20.30 -1.44 -16.76
N PHE A 279 -20.09 -0.56 -17.73
CA PHE A 279 -21.12 0.27 -18.39
C PHE A 279 -21.92 -0.49 -19.47
N ASP A 280 -21.63 -1.76 -19.70
CA ASP A 280 -22.32 -2.64 -20.66
C ASP A 280 -23.75 -3.04 -20.20
N LYS A 281 -24.22 -2.52 -19.06
CA LYS A 281 -25.60 -2.70 -18.59
C LYS A 281 -26.60 -1.88 -19.41
N ASP A 282 -26.23 -0.67 -19.85
CA ASP A 282 -27.19 0.29 -20.39
C ASP A 282 -26.80 0.98 -21.71
N LYS A 283 -25.61 0.75 -22.28
CA LYS A 283 -25.24 1.32 -23.59
C LYS A 283 -24.54 0.33 -24.51
N ASP A 284 -25.04 0.32 -25.75
CA ASP A 284 -24.55 -0.29 -26.98
C ASP A 284 -24.68 -1.82 -27.13
N GLU A 285 -25.80 -2.25 -27.73
CA GLU A 285 -25.92 -3.51 -28.50
C GLU A 285 -24.70 -3.75 -29.42
N PHE A 286 -24.10 -2.66 -29.92
CA PHE A 286 -22.89 -2.65 -30.75
C PHE A 286 -21.65 -3.24 -30.03
N PHE A 287 -21.45 -2.99 -28.74
CA PHE A 287 -20.26 -3.48 -28.01
C PHE A 287 -20.39 -4.94 -27.55
N GLN A 288 -21.60 -5.39 -27.20
CA GLN A 288 -21.87 -6.81 -26.94
C GLN A 288 -21.74 -7.66 -28.21
N GLN A 289 -22.14 -7.12 -29.36
CA GLN A 289 -21.90 -7.75 -30.68
C GLN A 289 -20.40 -7.87 -30.97
N ASN A 290 -19.59 -6.84 -30.68
CA ASN A 290 -18.14 -6.86 -30.93
C ASN A 290 -17.40 -7.93 -30.11
N LEU A 291 -17.78 -8.23 -28.87
CA LEU A 291 -17.16 -9.32 -28.10
C LEU A 291 -17.51 -10.69 -28.65
N ASN A 292 -18.77 -10.93 -29.01
CA ASN A 292 -19.18 -12.17 -29.66
C ASN A 292 -18.51 -12.34 -31.03
N ILE A 293 -18.32 -11.26 -31.79
CA ILE A 293 -17.59 -11.25 -33.06
C ILE A 293 -16.09 -11.50 -32.84
N ILE A 294 -15.46 -10.88 -31.84
CA ILE A 294 -14.05 -11.11 -31.49
C ILE A 294 -13.83 -12.55 -31.00
N TYR A 295 -14.70 -13.07 -30.12
CA TYR A 295 -14.66 -14.48 -29.69
C TYR A 295 -14.90 -15.42 -30.87
N LYS A 296 -15.84 -15.12 -31.76
CA LYS A 296 -16.12 -15.88 -32.99
C LYS A 296 -14.94 -15.84 -33.96
N TYR A 297 -14.30 -14.70 -34.16
CA TYR A 297 -13.16 -14.53 -35.04
C TYR A 297 -11.95 -15.27 -34.49
N LEU A 298 -11.68 -15.17 -33.18
CA LEU A 298 -10.56 -15.84 -32.50
C LEU A 298 -10.75 -17.36 -32.40
N ILE A 299 -11.93 -17.85 -32.03
CA ILE A 299 -12.24 -19.30 -32.01
C ILE A 299 -12.18 -19.88 -33.42
N ASN A 300 -12.61 -19.14 -34.45
CA ASN A 300 -12.52 -19.59 -35.85
C ASN A 300 -11.13 -19.39 -36.47
N ASN A 301 -10.23 -18.62 -35.83
CA ASN A 301 -8.89 -18.40 -36.37
C ASN A 301 -8.01 -19.63 -36.09
N LYS A 302 -7.68 -20.39 -37.13
CA LYS A 302 -6.78 -21.57 -37.05
C LYS A 302 -5.42 -21.24 -36.40
N TYR A 303 -5.04 -19.97 -36.37
CA TYR A 303 -3.81 -19.47 -35.75
C TYR A 303 -3.96 -19.09 -34.28
N PHE A 304 -5.17 -18.81 -33.77
CA PHE A 304 -5.41 -18.55 -32.36
C PHE A 304 -4.94 -19.71 -31.47
N PHE A 305 -5.24 -20.94 -31.88
CA PHE A 305 -4.79 -22.15 -31.18
C PHE A 305 -3.26 -22.30 -31.21
N LYS A 306 -2.62 -21.96 -32.34
CA LYS A 306 -1.14 -21.95 -32.45
C LYS A 306 -0.55 -20.87 -31.54
N ILE A 307 -1.13 -19.69 -31.53
CA ILE A 307 -0.66 -18.54 -30.80
C ILE A 307 -0.86 -18.70 -29.29
N VAL A 308 -2.03 -19.12 -28.82
CA VAL A 308 -2.29 -19.46 -27.41
C VAL A 308 -1.42 -20.65 -26.97
N SER A 309 -1.28 -21.68 -27.82
CA SER A 309 -0.34 -22.78 -27.54
C SER A 309 1.11 -22.32 -27.45
N HIS A 310 1.49 -21.27 -28.17
CA HIS A 310 2.85 -20.77 -28.23
C HIS A 310 3.11 -19.76 -27.11
N ILE A 311 2.25 -18.77 -26.82
CA ILE A 311 2.36 -17.90 -25.60
C ILE A 311 2.54 -18.75 -24.33
N LEU A 312 1.85 -19.89 -24.28
CA LEU A 312 1.89 -20.83 -23.16
C LEU A 312 3.04 -21.85 -23.24
N ASN A 313 3.89 -21.88 -24.27
CA ASN A 313 4.93 -22.91 -24.45
C ASN A 313 6.33 -22.50 -23.97
N TYR A 314 6.51 -21.43 -23.19
CA TYR A 314 7.73 -21.38 -22.37
C TYR A 314 7.62 -22.46 -21.28
N ASN A 315 8.74 -23.11 -20.94
CA ASN A 315 8.92 -24.31 -20.10
C ASN A 315 8.33 -24.29 -18.66
N PHE A 316 7.18 -23.66 -18.42
CA PHE A 316 6.43 -23.70 -17.17
C PHE A 316 4.90 -23.56 -17.34
N CYS A 317 4.37 -23.28 -18.54
CA CYS A 317 2.93 -23.21 -18.81
C CYS A 317 2.42 -24.53 -19.43
N ASN A 318 2.09 -25.48 -18.55
CA ASN A 318 1.87 -26.90 -18.83
C ASN A 318 0.97 -27.26 -20.03
N HIS A 319 1.32 -28.42 -20.63
CA HIS A 319 0.50 -29.24 -21.54
C HIS A 319 -0.98 -29.35 -21.13
N LEU A 320 -1.30 -29.23 -19.84
CA LEU A 320 -2.67 -29.20 -19.29
C LEU A 320 -3.61 -28.15 -19.89
N VAL A 321 -3.16 -26.93 -20.21
CA VAL A 321 -4.03 -25.93 -20.88
C VAL A 321 -4.28 -26.32 -22.34
N LEU A 322 -3.25 -26.88 -22.98
CA LEU A 322 -3.33 -27.39 -24.34
C LEU A 322 -4.21 -28.64 -24.43
N ASP A 323 -4.09 -29.56 -23.48
CA ASP A 323 -4.86 -30.80 -23.40
C ASP A 323 -6.31 -30.48 -23.04
N PHE A 324 -6.55 -29.51 -22.16
CA PHE A 324 -7.89 -28.99 -21.89
C PHE A 324 -8.55 -28.34 -23.13
N ILE A 325 -7.82 -27.49 -23.86
CA ILE A 325 -8.31 -26.87 -25.10
C ILE A 325 -8.50 -27.92 -26.21
N LYS A 326 -7.64 -28.94 -26.29
CA LYS A 326 -7.80 -30.08 -27.20
C LYS A 326 -9.00 -30.96 -26.83
N GLU A 327 -9.20 -31.31 -25.55
CA GLU A 327 -10.33 -32.14 -25.09
C GLU A 327 -11.68 -31.45 -25.26
N MET A 328 -11.72 -30.12 -25.14
CA MET A 328 -12.95 -29.33 -25.34
C MET A 328 -13.38 -29.23 -26.80
N PHE A 329 -12.41 -29.13 -27.72
CA PHE A 329 -12.66 -28.73 -29.10
C PHE A 329 -12.19 -29.75 -30.14
N ILE A 330 -11.50 -30.82 -29.76
CA ILE A 330 -10.97 -31.86 -30.66
C ILE A 330 -11.36 -33.23 -30.13
N ASP A 331 -12.35 -33.86 -30.78
CA ASP A 331 -12.70 -35.26 -30.56
C ASP A 331 -12.28 -36.05 -31.81
N ASN A 332 -11.48 -37.10 -31.64
CA ASN A 332 -10.98 -37.94 -32.74
C ASN A 332 -10.35 -37.17 -33.93
N GLY A 333 -9.58 -36.11 -33.65
CA GLY A 333 -8.86 -35.35 -34.67
C GLY A 333 -9.74 -34.45 -35.55
N LYS A 334 -11.04 -34.32 -35.25
CA LYS A 334 -11.93 -33.31 -35.83
C LYS A 334 -12.23 -32.23 -34.80
N ILE A 335 -12.22 -30.98 -35.23
CA ILE A 335 -12.68 -29.88 -34.37
C ILE A 335 -14.19 -30.08 -34.17
N ILE A 336 -14.60 -30.48 -32.96
CA ILE A 336 -16.03 -30.57 -32.60
C ILE A 336 -16.39 -29.28 -31.88
N TYR A 337 -17.25 -28.49 -32.49
CA TYR A 337 -18.00 -27.44 -31.81
C TYR A 337 -18.94 -28.14 -30.82
N ARG A 338 -18.54 -28.28 -29.54
CA ARG A 338 -19.45 -28.79 -28.51
C ARG A 338 -20.50 -27.72 -28.22
N ASP A 339 -21.76 -28.13 -28.26
CA ASP A 339 -22.96 -27.29 -28.14
C ASP A 339 -22.80 -26.25 -27.03
N GLY A 340 -22.72 -24.98 -27.43
CA GLY A 340 -22.51 -23.84 -26.53
C GLY A 340 -21.78 -22.66 -27.17
N PHE A 341 -21.06 -22.87 -28.27
CA PHE A 341 -20.37 -21.81 -29.02
C PHE A 341 -20.70 -21.88 -30.52
N CYS A 342 -21.88 -21.35 -30.87
CA CYS A 342 -22.42 -21.10 -32.23
C CYS A 342 -22.56 -22.31 -33.17
N TYR A 343 -23.77 -22.51 -33.71
CA TYR A 343 -24.03 -23.45 -34.82
C TYR A 343 -23.83 -22.75 -36.17
N LEU A 344 -23.21 -23.46 -37.10
CA LEU A 344 -23.22 -23.18 -38.54
C LEU A 344 -24.08 -24.27 -39.18
N ASN A 345 -25.20 -23.91 -39.80
CA ASN A 345 -25.96 -24.84 -40.60
C ASN A 345 -25.13 -25.22 -41.83
N SER A 346 -25.49 -26.33 -42.46
CA SER A 346 -24.93 -26.81 -43.73
C SER A 346 -24.89 -25.75 -44.85
N ASP A 347 -25.66 -24.67 -44.72
CA ASP A 347 -25.79 -23.59 -45.70
C ASP A 347 -25.03 -22.29 -45.31
N GLY A 348 -24.30 -22.27 -44.19
CA GLY A 348 -23.40 -21.15 -43.84
C GLY A 348 -24.05 -19.91 -43.22
N GLU A 349 -25.37 -19.91 -42.97
CA GLU A 349 -26.03 -18.85 -42.23
C GLU A 349 -25.94 -19.07 -40.70
N ILE A 350 -25.73 -17.99 -39.95
CA ILE A 350 -25.69 -17.99 -38.48
C ILE A 350 -27.09 -17.67 -37.96
N GLN A 351 -27.72 -18.58 -37.22
CA GLN A 351 -28.87 -18.23 -36.39
C GLN A 351 -28.41 -17.85 -34.98
N GLU A 352 -28.91 -16.71 -34.47
CA GLU A 352 -28.70 -16.27 -33.09
C GLU A 352 -29.28 -17.32 -32.12
N ILE A 353 -28.42 -17.89 -31.28
CA ILE A 353 -28.88 -18.61 -30.10
C ILE A 353 -29.33 -17.57 -29.08
N ASP A 354 -30.52 -17.81 -28.53
CA ASP A 354 -31.19 -17.04 -27.50
C ASP A 354 -30.22 -16.46 -26.44
N LYS A 355 -30.45 -15.21 -26.01
CA LYS A 355 -29.53 -14.31 -25.29
C LYS A 355 -28.95 -14.81 -23.93
N LYS A 356 -29.10 -16.08 -23.59
CA LYS A 356 -28.65 -16.70 -22.33
C LYS A 356 -27.38 -17.53 -22.53
N TRP A 357 -26.24 -16.85 -22.60
CA TRP A 357 -24.92 -17.47 -22.57
C TRP A 357 -24.68 -18.21 -21.24
N ILE A 358 -24.28 -19.49 -21.33
CA ILE A 358 -23.96 -20.42 -20.23
C ILE A 358 -25.06 -20.47 -19.15
N GLU A 359 -26.21 -21.08 -19.45
CA GLU A 359 -26.99 -21.69 -18.38
C GLU A 359 -26.17 -22.86 -17.82
N PHE A 360 -25.54 -22.66 -16.66
CA PHE A 360 -25.00 -23.77 -15.84
C PHE A 360 -26.17 -24.71 -15.50
N THR A 361 -26.48 -25.64 -16.38
CA THR A 361 -27.55 -26.64 -16.19
C THR A 361 -27.04 -27.72 -15.23
N GLY A 362 -27.04 -27.37 -13.94
CA GLY A 362 -27.35 -28.19 -12.76
C GLY A 362 -26.88 -29.64 -12.56
N SER A 363 -26.18 -30.32 -13.47
CA SER A 363 -25.89 -31.75 -13.24
C SER A 363 -24.70 -32.27 -14.05
N ARG A 364 -23.47 -31.99 -13.60
CA ARG A 364 -22.29 -32.89 -13.63
C ARG A 364 -21.04 -32.10 -13.23
N ILE A 365 -20.51 -32.43 -12.06
CA ILE A 365 -19.45 -31.75 -11.33
C ILE A 365 -18.11 -31.66 -12.09
N ASP A 366 -17.91 -32.41 -13.18
CA ASP A 366 -16.71 -32.29 -14.04
C ASP A 366 -16.78 -31.16 -15.08
N ILE A 367 -17.95 -30.57 -15.34
CA ILE A 367 -18.10 -29.42 -16.26
C ILE A 367 -17.76 -28.09 -15.55
N GLU A 368 -17.75 -28.07 -14.21
CA GLU A 368 -17.47 -26.86 -13.42
C GLU A 368 -16.02 -26.39 -13.56
N ASN A 369 -15.05 -27.31 -13.48
CA ASN A 369 -13.63 -26.99 -13.65
C ASN A 369 -13.32 -26.52 -15.08
N ILE A 370 -14.00 -27.10 -16.07
CA ILE A 370 -13.92 -26.72 -17.47
C ILE A 370 -14.45 -25.29 -17.66
N GLY A 371 -15.64 -25.00 -17.14
CA GLY A 371 -16.25 -23.66 -17.19
C GLY A 371 -15.38 -22.58 -16.54
N LEU A 372 -14.78 -22.85 -15.38
CA LEU A 372 -13.92 -21.90 -14.66
C LEU A 372 -12.62 -21.58 -15.43
N LYS A 373 -12.02 -22.59 -16.05
CA LYS A 373 -10.86 -22.39 -16.95
C LYS A 373 -11.24 -21.53 -18.17
N ILE A 374 -12.37 -21.81 -18.81
CA ILE A 374 -12.87 -20.97 -19.93
C ILE A 374 -13.04 -19.52 -19.48
N LEU A 375 -13.71 -19.27 -18.35
CA LEU A 375 -13.92 -17.91 -17.83
C LEU A 375 -12.60 -17.19 -17.58
N ASN A 376 -11.57 -17.89 -17.13
CA ASN A 376 -10.25 -17.29 -16.98
C ASN A 376 -9.59 -16.97 -18.33
N CYS A 377 -9.73 -17.83 -19.34
CA CYS A 377 -9.30 -17.50 -20.70
C CYS A 377 -10.00 -16.23 -21.20
N LEU A 378 -11.32 -16.11 -21.03
CA LEU A 378 -12.06 -14.89 -21.39
C LEU A 378 -11.52 -13.65 -20.65
N TYR A 379 -11.21 -13.79 -19.36
CA TYR A 379 -10.57 -12.73 -18.57
C TYR A 379 -9.20 -12.31 -19.11
N VAL A 380 -8.35 -13.27 -19.49
CA VAL A 380 -7.05 -13.02 -20.13
C VAL A 380 -7.23 -12.20 -21.42
N PHE A 381 -8.18 -12.58 -22.29
CA PHE A 381 -8.48 -11.83 -23.52
C PHE A 381 -8.98 -10.42 -23.24
N LYS A 382 -9.92 -10.28 -22.29
CA LYS A 382 -10.40 -8.98 -21.83
C LYS A 382 -9.24 -8.07 -21.39
N LYS A 383 -8.23 -8.62 -20.72
CA LYS A 383 -7.04 -7.86 -20.33
C LYS A 383 -6.20 -7.44 -21.53
N ILE A 384 -5.95 -8.34 -22.48
CA ILE A 384 -5.24 -8.03 -23.73
C ILE A 384 -5.95 -6.89 -24.47
N TYR A 385 -7.26 -7.01 -24.71
CA TYR A 385 -8.07 -5.98 -25.36
C TYR A 385 -7.98 -4.61 -24.65
N LYS A 386 -8.11 -4.60 -23.31
CA LYS A 386 -8.00 -3.35 -22.53
C LYS A 386 -6.62 -2.74 -22.61
N ILE A 387 -5.57 -3.56 -22.62
CA ILE A 387 -4.20 -3.09 -22.75
C ILE A 387 -4.04 -2.42 -24.12
N SER A 388 -4.48 -3.07 -25.19
CA SER A 388 -4.43 -2.52 -26.55
C SER A 388 -5.22 -1.23 -26.72
N ASN A 389 -6.36 -1.08 -26.02
CA ASN A 389 -7.21 0.09 -26.21
C ASN A 389 -6.86 1.31 -25.34
N ASN A 390 -6.39 1.08 -24.11
CA ASN A 390 -6.26 2.15 -23.11
C ASN A 390 -4.83 2.70 -23.00
N TYR A 391 -3.81 1.95 -23.42
CA TYR A 391 -2.41 2.32 -23.26
C TYR A 391 -1.81 2.77 -24.58
N LYS A 392 -1.12 3.91 -24.54
CA LYS A 392 -0.59 4.57 -25.75
C LYS A 392 0.43 3.69 -26.48
N GLU A 393 1.22 2.93 -25.72
CA GLU A 393 2.26 2.00 -26.17
C GLU A 393 1.70 0.83 -26.98
N TYR A 394 0.40 0.57 -26.89
CA TYR A 394 -0.27 -0.54 -27.57
C TYR A 394 -1.34 -0.07 -28.59
N ASN A 395 -1.46 1.25 -28.81
CA ASN A 395 -2.46 1.83 -29.71
C ASN A 395 -2.43 1.22 -31.12
N PHE A 396 -1.24 0.88 -31.64
CA PHE A 396 -1.08 0.25 -32.96
C PHE A 396 -1.91 -1.04 -33.09
N PHE A 397 -2.06 -1.81 -32.01
CA PHE A 397 -2.77 -3.08 -32.01
C PHE A 397 -4.28 -2.95 -31.89
N LYS A 398 -4.84 -1.73 -31.77
CA LYS A 398 -6.29 -1.51 -31.84
C LYS A 398 -6.89 -2.05 -33.12
N ILE A 399 -6.11 -2.04 -34.21
CA ILE A 399 -6.49 -2.58 -35.51
C ILE A 399 -6.88 -4.06 -35.47
N LEU A 400 -6.35 -4.84 -34.52
CA LEU A 400 -6.74 -6.25 -34.33
C LEU A 400 -8.16 -6.43 -33.80
N PHE A 401 -8.79 -5.35 -33.32
CA PHE A 401 -10.07 -5.37 -32.62
C PHE A 401 -11.12 -4.42 -33.23
N ASN A 402 -10.86 -3.84 -34.40
CA ASN A 402 -11.79 -3.00 -35.15
C ASN A 402 -12.59 -3.84 -36.17
N ASP A 403 -13.89 -3.62 -36.28
CA ASP A 403 -14.82 -4.44 -37.07
C ASP A 403 -14.82 -4.05 -38.57
N GLU A 404 -15.07 -5.03 -39.45
CA GLU A 404 -15.00 -4.97 -40.94
C GLU A 404 -16.03 -4.03 -41.63
N LYS A 405 -16.61 -3.05 -40.94
CA LYS A 405 -17.61 -2.12 -41.53
C LYS A 405 -17.30 -0.63 -41.42
N THR A 406 -16.24 -0.24 -40.74
CA THR A 406 -15.72 1.14 -40.84
C THR A 406 -14.57 1.16 -41.84
N ASP A 407 -14.88 1.53 -43.09
CA ASP A 407 -13.93 1.93 -44.15
C ASP A 407 -12.48 1.43 -43.93
N LEU A 408 -12.20 0.14 -44.21
CA LEU A 408 -10.83 -0.34 -44.47
C LEU A 408 -10.14 0.44 -45.62
N ASN A 409 -10.88 1.31 -46.31
CA ASN A 409 -10.39 2.26 -47.28
C ASN A 409 -9.88 3.59 -46.68
N LYS A 410 -9.81 3.78 -45.34
CA LYS A 410 -9.32 5.04 -44.74
C LYS A 410 -8.16 4.96 -43.75
N GLU A 411 -7.84 3.79 -43.20
CA GLU A 411 -6.59 3.61 -42.44
C GLU A 411 -5.72 2.58 -43.18
N GLU A 412 -5.06 3.02 -44.26
CA GLU A 412 -3.93 2.28 -44.80
C GLU A 412 -2.94 2.06 -43.64
N ILE A 413 -2.68 0.79 -43.29
CA ILE A 413 -1.63 0.44 -42.32
C ILE A 413 -0.35 1.09 -42.81
N ASN A 414 0.12 2.11 -42.10
CA ASN A 414 1.36 2.78 -42.44
C ASN A 414 2.49 1.78 -42.26
N LEU A 415 3.03 1.27 -43.37
CA LEU A 415 4.10 0.27 -43.35
C LEU A 415 5.34 0.77 -42.60
N ASN A 416 5.57 2.09 -42.54
CA ASN A 416 6.65 2.65 -41.73
C ASN A 416 6.34 2.53 -40.23
N GLU A 417 5.09 2.75 -39.82
CA GLU A 417 4.67 2.60 -38.43
C GLU A 417 4.70 1.13 -37.99
N LEU A 418 4.18 0.21 -38.81
CA LEU A 418 4.31 -1.23 -38.55
C LEU A 418 5.78 -1.64 -38.41
N ARG A 419 6.64 -1.14 -39.30
CA ARG A 419 8.08 -1.39 -39.26
C ARG A 419 8.70 -0.86 -37.96
N ASP A 420 8.44 0.38 -37.58
CA ASP A 420 9.02 1.00 -36.39
C ASP A 420 8.58 0.29 -35.10
N VAL A 421 7.29 -0.07 -35.01
CA VAL A 421 6.73 -0.87 -33.90
C VAL A 421 7.37 -2.26 -33.86
N THR A 422 7.50 -2.93 -35.01
CA THR A 422 8.12 -4.27 -35.07
C THR A 422 9.59 -4.25 -34.62
N ILE A 423 10.35 -3.25 -35.07
CA ILE A 423 11.75 -3.05 -34.66
C ILE A 423 11.84 -2.84 -33.14
N MET A 424 11.03 -1.94 -32.59
CA MET A 424 11.01 -1.64 -31.16
C MET A 424 10.73 -2.90 -30.31
N ILE A 425 9.76 -3.72 -30.72
CA ILE A 425 9.35 -4.94 -29.99
C ILE A 425 10.46 -5.99 -30.05
N ILE A 426 10.98 -6.28 -31.25
CA ILE A 426 12.06 -7.27 -31.45
C ILE A 426 13.30 -6.84 -30.68
N HIS A 427 13.64 -5.55 -30.70
CA HIS A 427 14.75 -4.99 -29.95
C HIS A 427 14.59 -5.21 -28.44
N THR A 428 13.44 -4.84 -27.89
CA THR A 428 13.12 -4.98 -26.46
C THR A 428 13.18 -6.45 -26.03
N PHE A 429 12.62 -7.35 -26.85
CA PHE A 429 12.63 -8.79 -26.60
C PHE A 429 14.05 -9.37 -26.59
N LEU A 430 14.85 -9.06 -27.62
CA LEU A 430 16.24 -9.52 -27.72
C LEU A 430 17.07 -9.04 -26.53
N GLN A 431 16.92 -7.77 -26.16
CA GLN A 431 17.60 -7.20 -24.99
C GLN A 431 17.25 -7.96 -23.72
N LYS A 432 15.97 -8.24 -23.48
CA LYS A 432 15.51 -9.01 -22.32
C LYS A 432 16.07 -10.43 -22.30
N ARG A 433 16.05 -11.13 -23.44
CA ARG A 433 16.59 -12.50 -23.56
C ARG A 433 18.09 -12.57 -23.32
N ILE A 434 18.85 -11.65 -23.91
CA ILE A 434 20.29 -11.55 -23.68
C ILE A 434 20.58 -11.29 -22.20
N ASN A 435 19.85 -10.37 -21.56
CA ASN A 435 20.03 -10.09 -20.14
C ASN A 435 19.70 -11.29 -19.25
N LEU A 436 18.61 -12.02 -19.53
CA LEU A 436 18.25 -13.23 -18.78
C LEU A 436 19.29 -14.35 -18.95
N PHE A 437 19.79 -14.55 -20.17
CA PHE A 437 20.86 -15.51 -20.43
C PHE A 437 22.11 -15.17 -19.62
N LEU A 438 22.54 -13.90 -19.65
CA LEU A 438 23.70 -13.44 -18.89
C LEU A 438 23.49 -13.60 -17.37
N PHE A 439 22.28 -13.33 -16.87
CA PHE A 439 21.93 -13.50 -15.47
C PHE A 439 21.96 -14.97 -15.03
N SER A 440 21.52 -15.89 -15.90
CA SER A 440 21.49 -17.34 -15.60
C SER A 440 22.88 -17.98 -15.48
N LYS A 441 23.92 -17.29 -15.93
CA LYS A 441 25.32 -17.74 -15.89
C LYS A 441 26.05 -17.01 -14.76
N GLU A 442 25.66 -17.28 -13.52
CA GLU A 442 26.23 -16.66 -12.32
C GLU A 442 27.76 -16.69 -12.32
N GLY A 443 28.39 -15.56 -11.97
CA GLY A 443 29.84 -15.45 -11.77
C GLY A 443 30.68 -15.19 -13.03
N ILE A 444 30.09 -15.10 -14.22
CA ILE A 444 30.82 -14.78 -15.46
C ILE A 444 30.81 -13.28 -15.72
N SER A 445 31.98 -12.63 -15.73
CA SER A 445 32.09 -11.22 -16.12
C SER A 445 31.79 -11.03 -17.61
N LEU A 446 31.29 -9.85 -18.00
CA LEU A 446 30.95 -9.54 -19.40
C LEU A 446 32.14 -9.78 -20.37
N ASN A 447 33.36 -9.53 -19.90
CA ASN A 447 34.59 -9.78 -20.66
C ASN A 447 34.86 -11.28 -20.88
N GLN A 448 34.61 -12.12 -19.86
CA GLN A 448 34.74 -13.58 -19.99
C GLN A 448 33.68 -14.18 -20.91
N PHE A 449 32.47 -13.60 -20.93
CA PHE A 449 31.42 -13.99 -21.88
C PHE A 449 31.80 -13.67 -23.33
N ILE A 450 32.38 -12.48 -23.58
CA ILE A 450 32.81 -12.04 -24.92
C ILE A 450 33.94 -12.92 -25.48
N GLU A 451 34.79 -13.48 -24.63
CA GLU A 451 35.91 -14.33 -25.08
C GLU A 451 35.54 -15.81 -25.25
N ASN A 452 34.37 -16.25 -24.77
CA ASN A 452 33.95 -17.65 -24.78
C ASN A 452 33.02 -18.00 -25.96
N ILE A 453 33.59 -18.67 -26.97
CA ILE A 453 32.89 -19.10 -28.20
C ILE A 453 31.76 -20.10 -27.91
N GLU A 454 31.87 -20.94 -26.88
CA GLU A 454 30.82 -21.91 -26.55
C GLU A 454 29.58 -21.23 -25.95
N LEU A 455 29.78 -20.26 -25.05
CA LEU A 455 28.69 -19.45 -24.49
C LEU A 455 27.98 -18.61 -25.57
N GLN A 456 28.74 -18.12 -26.56
CA GLN A 456 28.16 -17.42 -27.71
C GLN A 456 27.28 -18.34 -28.56
N LYS A 457 27.71 -19.59 -28.81
CA LYS A 457 26.91 -20.59 -29.53
C LYS A 457 25.68 -21.02 -28.73
N GLU A 458 25.77 -21.07 -27.41
CA GLU A 458 24.64 -21.38 -26.53
C GLU A 458 23.59 -20.26 -26.57
N LEU A 459 24.01 -18.99 -26.42
CA LEU A 459 23.14 -17.83 -26.60
C LEU A 459 22.51 -17.81 -28.00
N GLN A 460 23.29 -18.14 -29.04
CA GLN A 460 22.79 -18.22 -30.42
C GLN A 460 21.62 -19.21 -30.55
N LYS A 461 21.77 -20.40 -29.98
CA LYS A 461 20.72 -21.44 -30.00
C LYS A 461 19.49 -21.01 -29.21
N GLU A 462 19.66 -20.38 -28.06
CA GLU A 462 18.54 -19.92 -27.23
C GLU A 462 17.76 -18.78 -27.89
N LEU A 463 18.47 -17.82 -28.51
CA LEU A 463 17.86 -16.74 -29.28
C LEU A 463 17.13 -17.29 -30.52
N GLN A 464 17.71 -18.27 -31.20
CA GLN A 464 17.09 -18.93 -32.35
C GLN A 464 15.80 -19.64 -31.94
N ALA A 465 15.84 -20.48 -30.91
CA ALA A 465 14.66 -21.16 -30.40
C ALA A 465 13.58 -20.16 -29.93
N SER A 466 13.99 -19.08 -29.26
CA SER A 466 13.09 -18.03 -28.79
C SER A 466 12.42 -17.26 -29.93
N MET A 467 13.07 -17.11 -31.07
CA MET A 467 12.58 -16.34 -32.21
C MET A 467 11.76 -17.22 -33.18
N GLU A 468 12.19 -18.46 -33.44
CA GLU A 468 11.40 -19.48 -34.14
C GLU A 468 10.04 -19.73 -33.44
N PHE A 469 9.99 -19.48 -32.13
CA PHE A 469 8.78 -19.56 -31.34
C PHE A 469 7.75 -18.45 -31.62
N PHE A 470 8.18 -17.21 -31.92
CA PHE A 470 7.26 -16.08 -32.16
C PHE A 470 6.94 -15.86 -33.64
N PHE A 471 7.82 -16.28 -34.56
CA PHE A 471 7.67 -16.08 -36.00
C PHE A 471 7.39 -17.39 -36.73
N SER A 472 6.44 -17.39 -37.66
CA SER A 472 6.10 -18.55 -38.51
C SER A 472 7.36 -19.10 -39.22
N PRO A 473 7.48 -20.44 -39.43
CA PRO A 473 8.63 -21.07 -40.10
C PRO A 473 9.00 -20.42 -41.45
N TYR A 474 8.01 -19.86 -42.16
CA TYR A 474 8.19 -19.24 -43.47
C TYR A 474 8.84 -17.84 -43.44
N ILE A 475 8.73 -17.11 -42.32
CA ILE A 475 9.37 -15.79 -42.12
C ILE A 475 10.67 -15.95 -41.31
N ALA A 476 10.71 -16.98 -40.46
CA ALA A 476 11.81 -17.28 -39.57
C ALA A 476 13.11 -17.66 -40.32
N ASP A 477 13.12 -18.70 -41.15
CA ASP A 477 14.41 -19.34 -41.48
C ASP A 477 15.45 -18.44 -42.16
N SER A 478 15.06 -17.58 -43.11
CA SER A 478 16.03 -16.76 -43.86
C SER A 478 16.45 -15.48 -43.13
N ILE A 479 15.49 -14.81 -42.48
CA ILE A 479 15.69 -13.51 -41.82
C ILE A 479 16.38 -13.72 -40.47
N LEU A 480 15.96 -14.74 -39.74
CA LEU A 480 16.31 -15.01 -38.36
C LEU A 480 17.70 -15.65 -38.28
N HIS A 481 18.04 -16.57 -39.20
CA HIS A 481 19.41 -17.04 -39.37
C HIS A 481 20.36 -15.89 -39.72
N THR A 482 19.94 -14.97 -40.59
CA THR A 482 20.76 -13.82 -40.98
C THR A 482 20.95 -12.82 -39.83
N ILE A 483 19.90 -12.46 -39.10
CA ILE A 483 19.98 -11.55 -37.95
C ILE A 483 20.82 -12.18 -36.83
N ILE A 484 20.58 -13.45 -36.49
CA ILE A 484 21.27 -14.13 -35.39
C ILE A 484 22.75 -14.37 -35.70
N VAL A 485 23.08 -14.87 -36.89
CA VAL A 485 24.48 -15.06 -37.30
C VAL A 485 25.22 -13.72 -37.31
N ASN A 486 24.58 -12.62 -37.70
CA ASN A 486 25.22 -11.31 -37.74
C ASN A 486 25.28 -10.59 -36.39
N ILE A 487 24.32 -10.78 -35.48
CA ILE A 487 24.42 -10.30 -34.09
C ILE A 487 25.60 -11.01 -33.43
N VAL A 488 25.67 -12.33 -33.55
CA VAL A 488 26.74 -13.12 -32.91
C VAL A 488 28.10 -12.87 -33.58
N SER A 489 28.17 -12.75 -34.91
CA SER A 489 29.44 -12.52 -35.59
C SER A 489 29.94 -11.07 -35.45
N ASN A 490 29.10 -10.03 -35.62
CA ASN A 490 29.57 -8.65 -35.67
C ASN A 490 29.66 -7.95 -34.31
N VAL A 491 28.82 -8.31 -33.34
CA VAL A 491 28.83 -7.66 -32.01
C VAL A 491 30.05 -8.11 -31.20
N PHE A 492 30.38 -9.40 -31.25
CA PHE A 492 31.39 -9.99 -30.34
C PHE A 492 32.81 -10.01 -30.91
N THR A 493 32.99 -10.09 -32.24
CA THR A 493 34.34 -10.14 -32.82
C THR A 493 34.95 -8.77 -33.15
N LYS A 494 34.13 -7.72 -33.33
CA LYS A 494 34.59 -6.45 -33.92
C LYS A 494 34.75 -5.28 -32.93
N TYR A 495 34.12 -5.33 -31.75
CA TYR A 495 34.08 -4.19 -30.82
C TYR A 495 34.51 -4.57 -29.39
N LYS A 496 35.81 -4.35 -29.06
CA LYS A 496 36.29 -4.29 -27.66
C LYS A 496 35.82 -2.96 -27.00
N VAL A 497 34.52 -2.77 -26.76
CA VAL A 497 33.96 -1.47 -26.33
C VAL A 497 33.41 -1.49 -24.90
N LYS A 498 33.77 -0.44 -24.13
CA LYS A 498 33.21 -0.06 -22.83
C LYS A 498 31.70 0.29 -22.95
N THR A 499 30.86 -0.53 -22.31
CA THR A 499 29.55 -0.28 -21.65
C THR A 499 28.52 0.77 -22.14
N SER A 500 28.62 1.31 -23.34
CA SER A 500 27.45 1.89 -24.04
C SER A 500 27.71 1.75 -25.53
N SER A 501 27.25 0.71 -26.23
CA SER A 501 25.83 0.40 -26.36
C SER A 501 25.72 -0.82 -27.28
N ILE A 502 25.78 -2.03 -26.70
CA ILE A 502 25.36 -3.28 -27.39
C ILE A 502 23.94 -3.07 -27.96
N ILE A 503 23.12 -2.31 -27.23
CA ILE A 503 21.79 -1.82 -27.59
C ILE A 503 21.78 -1.06 -28.92
N ASN A 504 22.67 -0.08 -29.15
CA ASN A 504 22.72 0.67 -30.42
C ASN A 504 23.25 -0.21 -31.55
N LEU A 505 24.14 -1.16 -31.25
CA LEU A 505 24.67 -2.07 -32.25
C LEU A 505 23.60 -3.07 -32.72
N VAL A 506 22.84 -3.65 -31.79
CA VAL A 506 21.69 -4.51 -32.08
C VAL A 506 20.62 -3.71 -32.85
N SER A 507 20.31 -2.47 -32.44
CA SER A 507 19.40 -1.59 -33.20
C SER A 507 19.88 -1.34 -34.62
N ASN A 508 21.17 -1.05 -34.83
CA ASN A 508 21.72 -0.79 -36.16
C ASN A 508 21.70 -2.05 -37.05
N VAL A 509 21.98 -3.23 -36.49
CA VAL A 509 21.93 -4.50 -37.22
C VAL A 509 20.49 -4.85 -37.59
N VAL A 510 19.55 -4.76 -36.64
CA VAL A 510 18.12 -5.00 -36.89
C VAL A 510 17.59 -4.01 -37.93
N ASN A 511 17.88 -2.71 -37.80
CA ASN A 511 17.49 -1.66 -38.76
C ASN A 511 18.07 -1.91 -40.16
N PHE A 512 19.34 -2.28 -40.26
CA PHE A 512 20.00 -2.54 -41.54
C PHE A 512 19.34 -3.71 -42.28
N TYR A 513 19.07 -4.83 -41.60
CA TYR A 513 18.46 -5.99 -42.24
C TYR A 513 16.96 -5.80 -42.51
N PHE A 514 16.22 -5.13 -41.63
CA PHE A 514 14.83 -4.75 -41.92
C PHE A 514 14.74 -3.88 -43.18
N ASN A 515 15.67 -2.94 -43.39
CA ASN A 515 15.75 -2.14 -44.61
C ASN A 515 16.06 -2.98 -45.87
N GLN A 516 16.75 -4.11 -45.75
CA GLN A 516 17.03 -5.00 -46.88
C GLN A 516 15.84 -5.91 -47.22
N ILE A 517 15.07 -6.32 -46.21
CA ILE A 517 13.88 -7.18 -46.36
C ILE A 517 12.67 -6.36 -46.82
N PHE A 518 12.55 -5.13 -46.31
CA PHE A 518 11.52 -4.15 -46.67
C PHE A 518 12.20 -2.92 -47.30
N PRO A 519 12.72 -3.03 -48.53
CA PRO A 519 13.30 -1.88 -49.22
C PRO A 519 12.22 -0.82 -49.41
N SER A 520 12.54 0.42 -49.06
CA SER A 520 11.66 1.60 -49.10
C SER A 520 11.08 1.91 -50.50
N SER A 521 11.45 1.15 -51.53
CA SER A 521 11.06 1.36 -52.93
C SER A 521 9.99 0.42 -53.49
N ASN A 522 9.42 -0.53 -52.72
CA ASN A 522 8.36 -1.43 -53.21
C ASN A 522 7.11 -1.47 -52.30
N VAL A 523 6.50 -0.31 -52.05
CA VAL A 523 5.22 -0.18 -51.30
C VAL A 523 3.99 -0.58 -52.15
N SER A 524 4.17 -1.08 -53.37
CA SER A 524 3.09 -1.62 -54.21
C SER A 524 2.95 -3.15 -54.16
N VAL A 525 3.41 -3.81 -53.08
CA VAL A 525 2.91 -5.16 -52.78
C VAL A 525 1.49 -5.00 -52.25
N GLN A 526 0.56 -5.09 -53.20
CA GLN A 526 -0.88 -4.94 -53.09
C GLN A 526 -1.45 -5.37 -51.74
N ALA A 527 -2.29 -4.50 -51.17
CA ALA A 527 -3.19 -4.71 -50.03
C ALA A 527 -4.09 -5.98 -50.10
N LYS A 528 -3.96 -6.83 -51.13
CA LYS A 528 -4.62 -8.13 -51.29
C LYS A 528 -4.07 -9.25 -50.38
N TYR A 529 -2.99 -9.01 -49.63
CA TYR A 529 -2.44 -9.99 -48.68
C TYR A 529 -2.79 -9.69 -47.21
N ILE A 530 -3.40 -8.54 -46.91
CA ILE A 530 -3.64 -8.10 -45.52
C ILE A 530 -4.81 -8.87 -44.86
N ASP A 531 -5.73 -9.47 -45.63
CA ASP A 531 -6.71 -10.45 -45.12
C ASP A 531 -6.03 -11.70 -44.49
N LYS A 532 -4.72 -11.93 -44.73
CA LYS A 532 -3.93 -13.04 -44.19
C LYS A 532 -2.93 -12.67 -43.08
N ASP A 533 -2.74 -11.38 -42.73
CA ASP A 533 -1.65 -10.92 -41.84
C ASP A 533 -2.06 -10.57 -40.40
N SER A 534 -3.33 -10.75 -40.03
CA SER A 534 -3.79 -10.62 -38.63
C SER A 534 -2.99 -11.51 -37.65
N SER A 535 -2.50 -12.67 -38.11
CA SER A 535 -1.63 -13.53 -37.31
C SER A 535 -0.26 -12.92 -37.01
N GLY A 536 0.32 -12.18 -37.96
CA GLY A 536 1.63 -11.54 -37.78
C GLY A 536 1.56 -10.37 -36.79
N ILE A 537 0.54 -9.52 -36.93
CA ILE A 537 0.29 -8.40 -36.02
C ILE A 537 -0.08 -8.91 -34.62
N LEU A 538 -0.86 -9.99 -34.52
CA LEU A 538 -1.17 -10.64 -33.24
C LEU A 538 0.09 -11.23 -32.58
N SER A 539 0.98 -11.89 -33.33
CA SER A 539 2.27 -12.35 -32.81
C SER A 539 3.11 -11.19 -32.25
N LEU A 540 3.13 -10.04 -32.91
CA LEU A 540 3.82 -8.84 -32.44
C LEU A 540 3.22 -8.29 -31.14
N LEU A 541 1.88 -8.20 -31.04
CA LEU A 541 1.19 -7.79 -29.81
C LEU A 541 1.61 -8.67 -28.63
N LEU A 542 1.63 -9.98 -28.84
CA LEU A 542 1.94 -10.95 -27.80
C LEU A 542 3.40 -10.94 -27.41
N LEU A 543 4.30 -10.75 -28.37
CA LEU A 543 5.72 -10.55 -28.11
C LEU A 543 5.96 -9.29 -27.27
N GLN A 544 5.22 -8.20 -27.56
CA GLN A 544 5.27 -6.99 -26.75
C GLN A 544 4.75 -7.23 -25.33
N LEU A 545 3.57 -7.85 -25.18
CA LEU A 545 2.99 -8.19 -23.87
C LEU A 545 3.89 -9.13 -23.03
N TYR A 546 4.59 -10.07 -23.69
CA TYR A 546 5.56 -10.95 -23.05
C TYR A 546 6.81 -10.19 -22.58
N SER A 547 7.28 -9.24 -23.40
CA SER A 547 8.50 -8.48 -23.13
C SER A 547 8.29 -7.38 -22.10
N ASP A 548 7.09 -6.81 -22.02
CA ASP A 548 6.73 -5.70 -21.12
C ASP A 548 6.62 -6.15 -19.65
N ASP A 549 7.49 -5.64 -18.78
CA ASP A 549 7.51 -5.88 -17.33
C ASP A 549 6.88 -4.76 -16.48
N SER A 550 6.22 -3.80 -17.13
CA SER A 550 5.53 -2.70 -16.44
C SER A 550 4.28 -3.18 -15.68
N HIS A 551 3.72 -2.28 -14.87
CA HIS A 551 2.46 -2.50 -14.16
C HIS A 551 1.27 -2.77 -15.11
N ILE A 552 1.39 -2.42 -16.39
CA ILE A 552 0.35 -2.60 -17.44
C ILE A 552 0.01 -4.09 -17.59
N THR A 553 1.02 -4.96 -17.70
CA THR A 553 0.85 -6.40 -17.97
C THR A 553 0.76 -7.25 -16.70
N PHE A 554 0.93 -6.67 -15.51
CA PHE A 554 1.00 -7.41 -14.24
C PHE A 554 -0.22 -8.31 -14.01
N LYS A 555 -1.44 -7.76 -14.10
CA LYS A 555 -2.69 -8.53 -13.90
C LYS A 555 -2.92 -9.58 -15.00
N LEU A 556 -2.41 -9.35 -16.22
CA LEU A 556 -2.46 -10.31 -17.32
C LEU A 556 -1.55 -11.51 -17.01
N LYS A 557 -0.29 -11.25 -16.64
CA LYS A 557 0.66 -12.30 -16.25
C LYS A 557 0.15 -13.10 -15.04
N GLN A 558 -0.47 -12.43 -14.07
CA GLN A 558 -1.09 -13.09 -12.93
C GLN A 558 -2.20 -14.06 -13.39
N ALA A 559 -3.09 -13.61 -14.28
CA ALA A 559 -4.17 -14.43 -14.82
C ALA A 559 -3.68 -15.70 -15.53
N ILE A 560 -2.62 -15.57 -16.33
CA ILE A 560 -1.98 -16.70 -17.02
C ILE A 560 -1.35 -17.67 -16.02
N ASN A 561 -0.72 -17.17 -14.96
CA ASN A 561 -0.03 -17.99 -13.97
C ASN A 561 -0.96 -18.85 -13.09
N TYR A 562 -2.26 -18.57 -13.03
CA TYR A 562 -3.20 -19.38 -12.22
C TYR A 562 -3.24 -20.84 -12.65
N TYR A 563 -3.06 -21.11 -13.95
CA TYR A 563 -2.95 -22.47 -14.47
C TYR A 563 -1.73 -23.20 -13.92
N ASN A 564 -0.56 -22.55 -13.94
CA ASN A 564 0.72 -23.14 -13.51
C ASN A 564 0.73 -23.40 -12.02
N GLN A 565 0.06 -22.55 -11.26
CA GLN A 565 0.00 -22.67 -9.82
C GLN A 565 -1.02 -23.72 -9.37
N GLY A 566 -1.73 -24.38 -10.29
CA GLY A 566 -2.69 -25.43 -9.98
C GLY A 566 -4.00 -24.93 -9.39
N PHE A 567 -4.33 -23.65 -9.60
CA PHE A 567 -5.52 -23.00 -9.00
C PHE A 567 -6.81 -23.77 -9.32
N PHE A 568 -7.06 -24.04 -10.60
CA PHE A 568 -8.30 -24.68 -11.06
C PHE A 568 -8.46 -26.13 -10.59
N ASN A 569 -7.39 -26.80 -10.14
CA ASN A 569 -7.48 -28.14 -9.58
C ASN A 569 -7.90 -28.13 -8.11
N ASN A 570 -7.89 -26.95 -7.48
CA ASN A 570 -8.12 -26.74 -6.06
C ASN A 570 -9.37 -25.92 -5.78
N ILE A 571 -10.24 -25.74 -6.78
CA ILE A 571 -11.52 -25.04 -6.63
C ILE A 571 -12.68 -25.96 -6.95
N LYS A 572 -13.82 -25.69 -6.32
CA LYS A 572 -15.11 -26.34 -6.61
C LYS A 572 -16.19 -25.27 -6.63
N ALA A 573 -17.05 -25.25 -7.64
CA ALA A 573 -18.22 -24.39 -7.60
C ALA A 573 -19.25 -25.03 -6.67
N ILE A 574 -19.87 -24.23 -5.79
CA ILE A 574 -20.79 -24.74 -4.78
C ILE A 574 -22.24 -24.48 -5.21
N THR A 575 -22.56 -23.24 -5.56
CA THR A 575 -23.93 -22.80 -5.89
C THR A 575 -23.92 -21.58 -6.81
N LYS A 576 -25.01 -21.40 -7.55
CA LYS A 576 -25.31 -20.20 -8.34
C LYS A 576 -26.21 -19.29 -7.51
N ASP A 577 -25.81 -18.04 -7.30
CA ASP A 577 -26.73 -17.05 -6.74
C ASP A 577 -27.73 -16.64 -7.84
N GLU A 578 -29.02 -16.90 -7.60
CA GLU A 578 -30.10 -16.71 -8.57
C GLU A 578 -30.32 -15.24 -8.95
N LYS A 579 -29.82 -14.29 -8.14
CA LYS A 579 -30.08 -12.85 -8.35
C LYS A 579 -29.01 -12.12 -9.18
N GLU A 580 -27.75 -12.57 -9.18
CA GLU A 580 -26.64 -11.82 -9.80
C GLU A 580 -25.76 -12.61 -10.79
N ASN A 581 -26.10 -13.87 -11.14
CA ASN A 581 -25.23 -14.73 -11.98
C ASN A 581 -23.81 -14.94 -11.38
N ASP A 582 -23.69 -14.76 -10.07
CA ASP A 582 -22.46 -14.97 -9.33
C ASP A 582 -22.32 -16.45 -8.94
N LEU A 583 -21.09 -16.97 -9.07
CA LEU A 583 -20.75 -18.34 -8.67
C LEU A 583 -20.01 -18.30 -7.34
N ILE A 584 -20.55 -18.98 -6.33
CA ILE A 584 -19.83 -19.20 -5.07
C ILE A 584 -18.84 -20.35 -5.30
N ILE A 585 -17.57 -20.08 -5.05
CA ILE A 585 -16.44 -20.99 -5.22
C ILE A 585 -15.88 -21.34 -3.84
N ASP A 586 -15.71 -22.65 -3.61
CA ASP A 586 -14.87 -23.15 -2.54
C ASP A 586 -13.44 -23.33 -3.06
N ILE A 587 -12.46 -22.96 -2.24
CA ILE A 587 -11.05 -23.17 -2.55
C ILE A 587 -10.49 -24.08 -1.46
N ASN A 588 -9.80 -25.15 -1.87
CA ASN A 588 -9.14 -26.08 -0.96
C ASN A 588 -8.24 -25.31 0.04
N GLN A 589 -8.47 -25.53 1.33
CA GLN A 589 -7.72 -24.82 2.38
C GLN A 589 -6.22 -25.15 2.36
N GLU A 590 -5.83 -26.40 2.07
CA GLU A 590 -4.41 -26.79 1.97
C GLU A 590 -3.70 -26.05 0.83
N TYR A 591 -4.42 -25.78 -0.26
CA TYR A 591 -3.92 -24.99 -1.38
C TYR A 591 -3.63 -23.53 -0.96
N LEU A 592 -4.49 -22.96 -0.11
CA LEU A 592 -4.34 -21.58 0.38
C LEU A 592 -3.23 -21.45 1.43
N GLN A 593 -3.09 -22.42 2.33
CA GLN A 593 -2.10 -22.39 3.41
C GLN A 593 -0.65 -22.55 2.92
N SER A 594 -0.44 -23.28 1.81
CA SER A 594 0.90 -23.62 1.30
C SER A 594 1.52 -22.56 0.37
N ARG A 595 0.84 -21.44 0.14
CA ARG A 595 1.22 -20.45 -0.86
C ARG A 595 1.36 -19.04 -0.30
N ASN A 596 2.13 -18.22 -1.02
CA ASN A 596 2.22 -16.79 -0.76
C ASN A 596 0.93 -16.11 -1.23
N ILE A 597 0.45 -15.08 -0.52
CA ILE A 597 -0.86 -14.49 -0.80
C ILE A 597 -1.04 -13.95 -2.23
N ASN A 598 0.05 -13.49 -2.84
CA ASN A 598 0.06 -12.98 -4.22
C ASN A 598 -0.30 -14.04 -5.27
N THR A 599 -0.34 -15.31 -4.89
CA THR A 599 -0.76 -16.44 -5.74
C THR A 599 -2.27 -16.66 -5.75
N ILE A 600 -3.00 -16.09 -4.78
CA ILE A 600 -4.47 -16.18 -4.75
C ILE A 600 -5.01 -15.26 -5.86
N PRO A 601 -5.88 -15.75 -6.75
CA PRO A 601 -6.31 -15.02 -7.93
C PRO A 601 -7.39 -13.97 -7.63
N LEU A 602 -7.11 -13.01 -6.74
CA LEU A 602 -8.07 -12.00 -6.27
C LEU A 602 -8.60 -11.08 -7.39
N ALA A 603 -7.88 -11.02 -8.51
CA ALA A 603 -8.33 -10.30 -9.70
C ALA A 603 -9.41 -11.06 -10.49
N PHE A 604 -9.50 -12.39 -10.29
CA PHE A 604 -10.45 -13.28 -10.94
C PHE A 604 -11.60 -13.65 -9.99
N VAL A 605 -11.29 -14.06 -8.75
CA VAL A 605 -12.28 -14.35 -7.69
C VAL A 605 -12.24 -13.28 -6.59
N GLN A 606 -13.39 -12.90 -6.05
CA GLN A 606 -13.51 -11.92 -4.98
C GLN A 606 -13.78 -12.63 -3.65
N PRO A 607 -13.00 -12.38 -2.59
CA PRO A 607 -13.27 -12.98 -1.30
C PRO A 607 -14.45 -12.29 -0.61
N ILE A 608 -15.37 -13.09 -0.08
CA ILE A 608 -16.36 -12.69 0.91
C ILE A 608 -15.93 -13.27 2.24
N ILE A 609 -15.55 -12.37 3.14
CA ILE A 609 -15.09 -12.73 4.48
C ILE A 609 -16.30 -12.68 5.39
N MET A 610 -16.69 -13.82 5.93
CA MET A 610 -17.75 -13.92 6.92
C MET A 610 -17.13 -13.86 8.31
N VAL A 611 -17.79 -13.10 9.19
CA VAL A 611 -17.37 -12.90 10.57
C VAL A 611 -18.50 -13.21 11.53
N THR A 612 -18.12 -13.58 12.75
CA THR A 612 -19.03 -13.70 13.89
C THR A 612 -18.58 -12.74 14.97
N LYS A 613 -19.54 -12.03 15.57
CA LYS A 613 -19.30 -11.17 16.72
C LYS A 613 -19.86 -11.83 17.98
N ARG A 614 -19.02 -12.00 19.01
CA ARG A 614 -19.48 -12.53 20.31
C ARG A 614 -20.03 -11.38 21.14
N GLU A 615 -21.31 -11.43 21.50
CA GLU A 615 -21.87 -10.51 22.50
C GLU A 615 -21.53 -10.99 23.91
N ASN A 616 -21.30 -10.05 24.83
CA ASN A 616 -20.86 -10.34 26.21
C ASN A 616 -21.93 -11.02 27.09
N ASP A 617 -23.15 -11.21 26.58
CA ASP A 617 -24.20 -11.92 27.29
C ASP A 617 -24.04 -13.43 27.13
N LYS A 618 -23.46 -14.01 28.19
CA LYS A 618 -23.52 -15.44 28.47
C LYS A 618 -24.99 -15.86 28.41
N ASP A 619 -25.34 -16.66 27.40
CA ASP A 619 -26.54 -17.54 27.29
C ASP A 619 -27.41 -17.37 26.03
N SER A 620 -27.06 -16.50 25.07
CA SER A 620 -27.63 -16.60 23.72
C SER A 620 -26.56 -16.85 22.66
N LEU A 621 -26.45 -18.11 22.23
CA LEU A 621 -25.74 -18.59 21.04
C LEU A 621 -26.32 -18.05 19.72
N ASN A 622 -26.76 -16.80 19.67
CA ASN A 622 -27.05 -16.11 18.42
C ASN A 622 -25.76 -15.50 17.87
N ASN A 623 -24.77 -16.36 17.56
CA ASN A 623 -23.64 -15.99 16.70
C ASN A 623 -24.18 -15.82 15.27
N SER A 624 -24.89 -14.73 15.01
CA SER A 624 -25.28 -14.40 13.64
C SER A 624 -24.01 -14.16 12.83
N GLU A 625 -23.78 -14.98 11.82
CA GLU A 625 -22.71 -14.82 10.85
C GLU A 625 -23.10 -13.70 9.88
N PHE A 626 -22.19 -12.75 9.64
CA PHE A 626 -22.44 -11.63 8.74
C PHE A 626 -21.17 -11.27 7.95
N SER A 627 -21.31 -10.49 6.88
CA SER A 627 -20.17 -10.12 6.03
C SER A 627 -19.27 -9.12 6.75
N PHE A 628 -17.95 -9.21 6.58
CA PHE A 628 -16.99 -8.23 7.09
C PHE A 628 -17.39 -6.78 6.71
N ASN A 629 -18.01 -6.58 5.54
CA ASN A 629 -18.45 -5.28 5.07
C ASN A 629 -19.62 -4.67 5.86
N GLN A 630 -20.32 -5.49 6.64
CA GLN A 630 -21.41 -5.04 7.51
C GLN A 630 -20.89 -4.58 8.88
N LEU A 631 -19.60 -4.75 9.18
CA LEU A 631 -18.97 -4.10 10.31
C LEU A 631 -19.03 -2.57 10.14
N SER A 632 -19.08 -1.85 11.25
CA SER A 632 -18.99 -0.39 11.23
C SER A 632 -17.65 0.06 10.63
N SER A 633 -17.61 1.27 10.04
CA SER A 633 -16.38 1.81 9.47
C SER A 633 -15.22 1.86 10.48
N GLY A 634 -15.52 2.16 11.75
CA GLY A 634 -14.54 2.14 12.84
C GLY A 634 -13.98 0.76 13.13
N GLU A 635 -14.81 -0.29 13.11
CA GLU A 635 -14.36 -1.69 13.26
C GLU A 635 -13.50 -2.13 12.09
N GLN A 636 -13.92 -1.81 10.86
CA GLN A 636 -13.16 -2.14 9.66
C GLN A 636 -11.79 -1.46 9.70
N GLN A 637 -11.73 -0.17 10.04
CA GLN A 637 -10.47 0.56 10.10
C GLN A 637 -9.54 0.03 11.18
N LEU A 638 -10.05 -0.31 12.37
CA LEU A 638 -9.27 -0.95 13.44
C LEU A 638 -8.62 -2.24 12.94
N ILE A 639 -9.41 -3.12 12.33
CA ILE A 639 -8.90 -4.40 11.82
C ILE A 639 -7.91 -4.16 10.69
N HIS A 640 -8.22 -3.27 9.75
CA HIS A 640 -7.35 -2.96 8.62
C HIS A 640 -6.01 -2.35 9.05
N SER A 641 -5.98 -1.47 10.05
CA SER A 641 -4.72 -0.89 10.54
C SER A 641 -3.83 -1.95 11.19
N LEU A 642 -4.40 -2.81 12.02
CA LEU A 642 -3.70 -3.93 12.66
C LEU A 642 -3.14 -4.91 11.62
N LEU A 643 -3.97 -5.31 10.66
CA LEU A 643 -3.57 -6.25 9.61
C LEU A 643 -2.54 -5.69 8.63
N THR A 644 -2.52 -4.37 8.45
CA THR A 644 -1.49 -3.69 7.65
C THR A 644 -0.12 -3.86 8.29
N VAL A 645 0.00 -3.63 9.60
CA VAL A 645 1.25 -3.89 10.34
C VAL A 645 1.67 -5.35 10.20
N VAL A 646 0.74 -6.27 10.45
CA VAL A 646 0.98 -7.72 10.36
C VAL A 646 1.50 -8.12 8.97
N TYR A 647 0.88 -7.59 7.91
CA TYR A 647 1.28 -7.84 6.53
C TYR A 647 2.72 -7.36 6.23
N HIS A 648 3.08 -6.14 6.66
CA HIS A 648 4.44 -5.65 6.42
C HIS A 648 5.49 -6.40 7.24
N VAL A 649 5.19 -6.73 8.50
CA VAL A 649 6.09 -7.56 9.33
C VAL A 649 6.28 -8.95 8.71
N TYR A 650 5.21 -9.57 8.22
CA TYR A 650 5.26 -10.87 7.53
C TYR A 650 6.18 -10.81 6.30
N ASN A 651 6.00 -9.81 5.45
CA ASN A 651 6.80 -9.67 4.24
C ASN A 651 8.28 -9.44 4.54
N ILE A 652 8.62 -8.62 5.53
CA ILE A 652 10.01 -8.42 5.97
C ILE A 652 10.61 -9.74 6.48
N LYS A 653 9.83 -10.55 7.20
CA LYS A 653 10.26 -11.87 7.67
C LYS A 653 10.58 -12.84 6.54
N SER A 654 9.85 -12.73 5.42
CA SER A 654 9.94 -13.63 4.28
C SER A 654 11.16 -13.42 3.36
N ILE A 655 11.91 -12.33 3.53
CA ILE A 655 13.08 -12.02 2.71
C ILE A 655 14.19 -13.05 2.98
N SER A 656 14.59 -13.79 1.94
CA SER A 656 15.58 -14.87 2.04
C SER A 656 16.97 -14.35 2.42
N THR A 657 17.58 -14.99 3.43
CA THR A 657 18.87 -14.62 4.03
C THR A 657 20.09 -14.86 3.13
N SER A 658 19.92 -15.54 1.99
CA SER A 658 21.04 -15.98 1.14
C SER A 658 21.69 -14.87 0.32
N GLU A 659 21.04 -13.72 0.13
CA GLU A 659 21.57 -12.63 -0.72
C GLU A 659 21.40 -11.21 -0.14
N LYS A 660 20.67 -11.02 0.97
CA LYS A 660 20.33 -9.68 1.49
C LYS A 660 20.33 -9.64 3.01
N GLU A 661 20.87 -8.56 3.58
CA GLU A 661 20.70 -8.24 5.01
C GLU A 661 19.23 -7.91 5.29
N THR A 662 18.62 -8.58 6.28
CA THR A 662 17.23 -8.36 6.66
C THR A 662 17.13 -7.46 7.89
N TYR A 663 16.14 -6.59 7.94
CA TYR A 663 15.88 -5.73 9.09
C TYR A 663 15.31 -6.53 10.27
N GLU A 664 16.01 -6.56 11.40
CA GLU A 664 15.51 -7.12 12.66
C GLU A 664 14.79 -6.07 13.53
N ASN A 665 15.19 -4.82 13.42
CA ASN A 665 14.58 -3.72 14.16
C ASN A 665 13.48 -3.08 13.32
N ILE A 666 12.25 -3.05 13.85
CA ILE A 666 11.07 -2.55 13.16
C ILE A 666 10.52 -1.36 13.94
N ASN A 667 10.43 -0.22 13.27
CA ASN A 667 9.82 0.99 13.79
C ASN A 667 8.39 1.11 13.22
N ILE A 668 7.37 1.07 14.05
CA ILE A 668 5.97 1.20 13.62
C ILE A 668 5.49 2.58 14.04
N ILE A 669 5.10 3.41 13.09
CA ILE A 669 4.62 4.77 13.32
C ILE A 669 3.14 4.84 12.99
N PHE A 670 2.36 5.30 13.95
CA PHE A 670 0.95 5.62 13.77
C PHE A 670 0.76 7.12 13.90
N ASP A 671 0.26 7.77 12.86
CA ASP A 671 -0.07 9.18 12.88
C ASP A 671 -1.59 9.36 12.85
N GLU A 672 -2.15 9.77 13.99
CA GLU A 672 -3.59 9.99 14.21
C GLU A 672 -4.45 8.80 13.76
N ILE A 673 -4.02 7.58 14.10
CA ILE A 673 -4.68 6.36 13.67
C ILE A 673 -6.10 6.22 14.25
N GLU A 674 -6.35 6.88 15.38
CA GLU A 674 -7.64 6.92 16.07
C GLU A 674 -8.72 7.74 15.37
N LEU A 675 -8.38 8.48 14.31
CA LEU A 675 -9.38 9.16 13.49
C LEU A 675 -10.39 8.10 13.02
N TYR A 676 -11.67 8.28 13.34
CA TYR A 676 -12.79 7.35 13.10
C TYR A 676 -12.92 6.12 14.03
N PHE A 677 -12.04 5.94 15.03
CA PHE A 677 -12.24 4.89 16.03
C PHE A 677 -13.32 5.28 17.04
N HIS A 678 -14.24 4.35 17.30
CA HIS A 678 -15.06 4.42 18.51
C HIS A 678 -14.15 4.43 19.75
N PRO A 679 -14.47 5.18 20.82
CA PRO A 679 -13.63 5.29 22.03
C PRO A 679 -13.16 3.94 22.61
N ASP A 680 -14.03 2.93 22.61
CA ASP A 680 -13.66 1.59 23.10
C ASP A 680 -12.59 0.89 22.24
N TYR A 681 -12.55 1.18 20.93
CA TYR A 681 -11.49 0.68 20.05
C TYR A 681 -10.16 1.39 20.28
N GLN A 682 -10.19 2.68 20.62
CA GLN A 682 -9.00 3.42 21.04
C GLN A 682 -8.39 2.77 22.29
N ARG A 683 -9.25 2.45 23.28
CA ARG A 683 -8.86 1.77 24.53
C ARG A 683 -8.29 0.37 24.33
N THR A 684 -8.74 -0.37 23.32
CA THR A 684 -8.29 -1.77 23.08
C THR A 684 -7.19 -1.90 22.02
N TYR A 685 -6.74 -0.78 21.45
CA TYR A 685 -5.83 -0.77 20.29
C TYR A 685 -4.45 -1.34 20.60
N ILE A 686 -3.75 -0.77 21.59
CA ILE A 686 -2.38 -1.15 21.94
C ILE A 686 -2.34 -2.62 22.38
N TYR A 687 -3.30 -3.04 23.19
CA TYR A 687 -3.45 -4.44 23.60
C TYR A 687 -3.57 -5.38 22.39
N SER A 688 -4.47 -5.07 21.45
CA SER A 688 -4.69 -5.89 20.25
C SER A 688 -3.44 -5.96 19.37
N LEU A 689 -2.74 -4.83 19.21
CA LEU A 689 -1.49 -4.77 18.46
C LEU A 689 -0.40 -5.64 19.09
N ILE A 690 -0.21 -5.56 20.41
CA ILE A 690 0.79 -6.36 21.14
C ILE A 690 0.51 -7.86 20.97
N LEU A 691 -0.75 -8.30 21.09
CA LEU A 691 -1.12 -9.69 20.87
C LEU A 691 -0.75 -10.18 19.46
N LEU A 692 -1.05 -9.39 18.44
CA LEU A 692 -0.74 -9.72 17.04
C LEU A 692 0.78 -9.77 16.78
N LEU A 693 1.53 -8.80 17.31
CA LEU A 693 2.98 -8.76 17.17
C LEU A 693 3.65 -9.96 17.85
N ASN A 694 3.19 -10.33 19.05
CA ASN A 694 3.66 -11.54 19.73
C ASN A 694 3.31 -12.82 18.94
N HIS A 695 2.15 -12.85 18.29
CA HIS A 695 1.72 -13.99 17.49
C HIS A 695 2.60 -14.19 16.23
N ILE A 696 2.96 -13.12 15.52
CA ILE A 696 3.79 -13.21 14.31
C ILE A 696 5.30 -13.35 14.60
N ASN A 697 5.75 -12.88 15.77
CA ASN A 697 7.15 -12.89 16.20
C ASN A 697 7.47 -14.00 17.24
N LYS A 698 6.87 -15.18 17.13
CA LYS A 698 7.08 -16.32 18.06
C LYS A 698 8.55 -16.75 18.17
N ASP A 699 9.32 -16.60 17.10
CA ASP A 699 10.76 -16.85 17.01
C ASP A 699 11.62 -15.74 17.64
N ASN A 700 11.02 -14.66 18.13
CA ASN A 700 11.70 -13.49 18.71
C ASN A 700 12.77 -12.87 17.79
N LYS A 701 12.60 -12.97 16.48
CA LYS A 701 13.53 -12.41 15.48
C LYS A 701 13.51 -10.88 15.45
N PHE A 702 12.33 -10.29 15.67
CA PHE A 702 12.14 -8.84 15.55
C PHE A 702 12.17 -8.10 16.89
N TYR A 703 12.60 -6.85 16.84
CA TYR A 703 12.52 -5.85 17.90
C TYR A 703 11.67 -4.66 17.45
N PHE A 704 10.58 -4.39 18.15
CA PHE A 704 9.58 -3.38 17.78
C PHE A 704 9.74 -2.11 18.61
N ASN A 705 9.85 -0.97 17.93
CA ASN A 705 9.63 0.36 18.49
C ASN A 705 8.33 0.90 17.89
N ILE A 706 7.32 1.16 18.71
CA ILE A 706 6.03 1.71 18.30
C ILE A 706 5.98 3.18 18.72
N LEU A 707 5.75 4.07 17.77
CA LEU A 707 5.64 5.51 17.97
C LEU A 707 4.24 5.98 17.53
N LEU A 708 3.46 6.52 18.46
CA LEU A 708 2.12 7.05 18.22
C LEU A 708 2.15 8.58 18.22
N SER A 709 1.50 9.22 17.26
CA SER A 709 1.10 10.63 17.33
C SER A 709 -0.42 10.61 17.50
N THR A 710 -0.90 10.96 18.70
CA THR A 710 -2.31 10.75 19.06
C THR A 710 -2.92 11.92 19.83
N HIS A 711 -4.20 12.12 19.60
CA HIS A 711 -5.11 12.99 20.34
C HIS A 711 -6.04 12.23 21.30
N SER A 712 -5.85 10.91 21.44
CA SER A 712 -6.73 10.07 22.24
C SER A 712 -6.24 9.92 23.69
N PRO A 713 -6.99 10.41 24.69
CA PRO A 713 -6.69 10.10 26.09
C PRO A 713 -6.80 8.60 26.39
N PHE A 714 -7.63 7.85 25.66
CA PHE A 714 -7.75 6.40 25.84
C PHE A 714 -6.45 5.68 25.46
N ILE A 715 -5.84 6.05 24.34
CA ILE A 715 -4.53 5.48 23.93
C ILE A 715 -3.44 5.89 24.92
N LEU A 716 -3.43 7.15 25.35
CA LEU A 716 -2.43 7.64 26.31
C LEU A 716 -2.54 6.96 27.68
N SER A 717 -3.74 6.56 28.10
CA SER A 717 -3.92 5.83 29.37
C SER A 717 -3.18 4.48 29.44
N ASP A 718 -2.78 3.91 28.30
CA ASP A 718 -1.97 2.69 28.23
C ASP A 718 -0.45 2.97 28.22
N ILE A 719 -0.02 4.24 28.14
CA ILE A 719 1.37 4.63 27.95
C ILE A 719 1.87 5.39 29.18
N PRO A 720 2.99 4.98 29.83
CA PRO A 720 3.58 5.75 30.92
C PRO A 720 4.10 7.11 30.47
N SER A 721 4.03 8.13 31.34
CA SER A 721 4.49 9.49 31.01
C SER A 721 5.96 9.51 30.58
N GLN A 722 6.80 8.63 31.12
CA GLN A 722 8.20 8.49 30.73
C GLN A 722 8.41 8.14 29.24
N ASN A 723 7.38 7.64 28.55
CA ASN A 723 7.41 7.33 27.13
C ASN A 723 6.59 8.34 26.29
N ILE A 724 6.23 9.49 26.86
CA ILE A 724 5.48 10.54 26.19
C ILE A 724 6.37 11.77 25.95
N LEU A 725 6.38 12.21 24.70
CA LEU A 725 6.89 13.50 24.27
C LEU A 725 5.74 14.50 24.16
N LYS A 726 5.62 15.40 25.13
CA LYS A 726 4.72 16.55 25.05
C LYS A 726 5.36 17.70 24.29
N ILE A 727 4.63 18.33 23.37
CA ILE A 727 5.10 19.47 22.57
C ILE A 727 4.06 20.58 22.64
N ARG A 728 4.52 21.80 22.92
CA ARG A 728 3.71 23.03 22.90
C ARG A 728 4.44 24.07 22.07
N LYS A 729 3.82 24.57 21.00
CA LYS A 729 4.40 25.58 20.09
C LYS A 729 5.82 25.22 19.62
N GLY A 730 6.06 23.96 19.28
CA GLY A 730 7.37 23.49 18.84
C GLY A 730 8.41 23.27 19.93
N ILE A 731 8.07 23.48 21.20
CA ILE A 731 8.97 23.30 22.34
C ILE A 731 8.55 22.03 23.08
N PRO A 732 9.47 21.10 23.35
CA PRO A 732 9.18 19.94 24.20
C PRO A 732 8.96 20.39 25.65
N VAL A 733 7.89 19.91 26.27
CA VAL A 733 7.46 20.26 27.63
C VAL A 733 7.65 19.05 28.55
N GLU A 734 7.88 19.29 29.84
CA GLU A 734 7.87 18.22 30.83
C GLU A 734 6.47 17.63 31.01
N ASN A 735 6.44 16.37 31.42
CA ASN A 735 5.20 15.76 31.87
C ASN A 735 4.85 16.34 33.25
N GLY A 736 3.56 16.58 33.49
CA GLY A 736 3.08 17.05 34.78
C GLY A 736 3.22 15.97 35.86
N ASP A 737 2.73 16.30 37.06
CA ASP A 737 2.76 15.40 38.22
C ASP A 737 1.90 14.15 38.02
N ILE A 738 0.95 14.19 37.08
CA ILE A 738 0.03 13.09 36.78
C ILE A 738 0.73 12.13 35.81
N ASN A 739 0.97 10.90 36.28
CA ASN A 739 1.44 9.84 35.40
C ASN A 739 0.26 9.36 34.54
N SER A 740 0.45 9.34 33.23
CA SER A 740 -0.60 9.06 32.24
C SER A 740 -1.08 7.61 32.27
N PHE A 741 -0.21 6.67 32.63
CA PHE A 741 -0.57 5.25 32.71
C PHE A 741 -1.69 5.02 33.74
N SER A 742 -2.83 4.51 33.28
CA SER A 742 -4.05 4.29 34.05
C SER A 742 -4.65 5.57 34.69
N ALA A 743 -4.32 6.76 34.18
CA ALA A 743 -4.86 8.03 34.68
C ALA A 743 -6.35 8.23 34.34
N ASN A 744 -6.99 9.16 35.05
CA ASN A 744 -8.34 9.61 34.70
C ASN A 744 -8.31 10.38 33.37
N ILE A 745 -9.28 10.13 32.50
CA ILE A 745 -9.40 10.77 31.19
C ILE A 745 -9.50 12.30 31.30
N HIS A 746 -10.20 12.82 32.32
CA HIS A 746 -10.29 14.28 32.52
C HIS A 746 -8.92 14.89 32.85
N ASP A 747 -8.11 14.19 33.64
CA ASP A 747 -6.76 14.63 33.99
C ASP A 747 -5.85 14.62 32.75
N LEU A 748 -5.94 13.57 31.92
CA LEU A 748 -5.22 13.49 30.64
C LEU A 748 -5.66 14.59 29.67
N LEU A 749 -6.96 14.87 29.59
CA LEU A 749 -7.51 15.96 28.77
C LEU A 749 -6.99 17.34 29.20
N ALA A 750 -6.87 17.58 30.51
CA ALA A 750 -6.29 18.82 31.02
C ALA A 750 -4.77 18.90 30.77
N ASP A 751 -4.02 17.89 31.21
CA ASP A 751 -2.55 17.93 31.29
C ASP A 751 -1.86 17.57 29.96
N ASP A 752 -2.31 16.52 29.26
CA ASP A 752 -1.67 16.06 28.02
C ASP A 752 -2.18 16.80 26.79
N PHE A 753 -3.47 17.18 26.77
CA PHE A 753 -4.09 17.86 25.61
C PHE A 753 -4.22 19.38 25.77
N PHE A 754 -3.75 19.94 26.89
CA PHE A 754 -3.68 21.38 27.14
C PHE A 754 -5.04 22.08 27.00
N LEU A 755 -6.12 21.43 27.47
CA LEU A 755 -7.47 22.00 27.52
C LEU A 755 -7.62 22.93 28.73
N GLU A 756 -6.87 24.03 28.72
CA GLU A 756 -6.84 25.04 29.79
C GLU A 756 -8.19 25.77 29.96
N ASP A 757 -9.03 25.81 28.91
CA ASP A 757 -10.31 26.55 28.88
C ASP A 757 -11.54 25.77 29.40
N GLY A 758 -11.31 24.56 29.92
CA GLY A 758 -12.32 23.67 30.50
C GLY A 758 -12.82 22.55 29.57
N PHE A 759 -13.61 21.63 30.13
CA PHE A 759 -14.12 20.43 29.43
C PHE A 759 -15.50 20.59 28.79
N MET A 760 -16.11 21.77 28.95
CA MET A 760 -17.45 22.07 28.45
C MET A 760 -17.38 22.69 27.05
N GLY A 761 -18.31 22.32 26.16
CA GLY A 761 -18.40 22.91 24.83
C GLY A 761 -18.63 24.42 24.87
N GLU A 762 -17.96 25.15 23.99
CA GLU A 762 -17.95 26.62 23.99
C GLU A 762 -19.34 27.24 23.79
N PHE A 763 -20.22 26.58 23.02
CA PHE A 763 -21.62 27.02 22.86
C PHE A 763 -22.41 26.93 24.17
N ALA A 764 -22.27 25.82 24.90
CA ALA A 764 -22.93 25.65 26.21
C ALA A 764 -22.37 26.65 27.22
N LYS A 765 -21.04 26.83 27.25
CA LYS A 765 -20.35 27.84 28.07
C LYS A 765 -20.85 29.25 27.78
N SER A 766 -20.95 29.62 26.50
CA SER A 766 -21.48 30.91 26.06
C SER A 766 -22.92 31.13 26.52
N LYS A 767 -23.83 30.16 26.36
CA LYS A 767 -25.21 30.27 26.83
C LYS A 767 -25.32 30.37 28.34
N ILE A 768 -24.55 29.56 29.07
CA ILE A 768 -24.50 29.62 30.53
C ILE A 768 -24.02 30.99 30.99
N ASN A 769 -22.93 31.50 30.40
CA ASN A 769 -22.39 32.81 30.77
C ASN A 769 -23.37 33.95 30.45
N ASP A 770 -24.05 33.92 29.30
CA ASP A 770 -25.07 34.91 28.94
C ASP A 770 -26.25 34.89 29.91
N LEU A 771 -26.70 33.69 30.32
CA LEU A 771 -27.73 33.55 31.35
C LEU A 771 -27.25 34.05 32.72
N VAL A 772 -26.01 33.73 33.12
CA VAL A 772 -25.42 34.23 34.37
C VAL A 772 -25.38 35.75 34.36
N GLU A 773 -25.01 36.38 33.24
CA GLU A 773 -25.00 37.84 33.09
C GLU A 773 -26.41 38.42 33.19
N PHE A 774 -27.41 37.79 32.54
CA PHE A 774 -28.82 38.18 32.65
C PHE A 774 -29.35 38.12 34.09
N LEU A 775 -29.10 37.00 34.78
CA LEU A 775 -29.58 36.78 36.15
C LEU A 775 -28.86 37.66 37.18
N SER A 776 -27.61 38.03 36.90
CA SER A 776 -26.79 38.86 37.80
C SER A 776 -27.07 40.36 37.61
N ASN A 777 -27.34 40.81 36.40
CA ASN A 777 -27.57 42.22 36.07
C ASN A 777 -29.07 42.52 35.89
N LYS A 778 -29.70 43.17 36.88
CA LYS A 778 -31.13 43.55 36.86
C LYS A 778 -31.57 44.46 35.69
N LYS A 779 -30.64 44.93 34.84
CA LYS A 779 -30.87 45.57 33.53
C LYS A 779 -29.70 45.24 32.59
N PRO A 780 -29.77 44.16 31.80
CA PRO A 780 -28.68 43.75 30.93
C PRO A 780 -28.69 44.57 29.65
N ASN A 781 -27.66 45.37 29.40
CA ASN A 781 -27.57 46.18 28.18
C ASN A 781 -27.03 45.40 26.96
N LYS A 782 -26.59 44.14 27.11
CA LYS A 782 -26.05 43.31 26.02
C LYS A 782 -26.16 41.79 26.31
N THR A 783 -27.37 41.25 26.43
CA THR A 783 -27.52 39.78 26.32
C THR A 783 -27.68 39.40 24.86
N ILE A 784 -27.04 38.32 24.44
CA ILE A 784 -27.12 37.78 23.08
C ILE A 784 -28.46 37.05 22.90
N TYR A 785 -28.99 36.46 23.98
CA TYR A 785 -30.24 35.73 23.98
C TYR A 785 -31.35 36.48 24.72
N ASN A 786 -32.57 36.40 24.19
CA ASN A 786 -33.77 36.96 24.83
C ASN A 786 -34.30 36.01 25.90
N TRP A 787 -33.84 36.18 27.14
CA TRP A 787 -34.29 35.39 28.28
C TRP A 787 -35.65 35.85 28.81
N ASN A 788 -36.57 34.91 29.02
CA ASN A 788 -37.86 35.08 29.67
C ASN A 788 -38.07 33.99 30.75
N GLU A 789 -39.17 34.04 31.50
CA GLU A 789 -39.33 33.12 32.64
C GLU A 789 -39.35 31.64 32.23
N ASP A 790 -40.06 31.33 31.15
CA ASP A 790 -40.27 29.96 30.67
C ASP A 790 -38.97 29.37 30.12
N ASN A 791 -38.27 30.13 29.27
CA ASN A 791 -37.07 29.63 28.61
C ASN A 791 -35.86 29.51 29.55
N ILE A 792 -35.83 30.26 30.66
CA ILE A 792 -34.79 30.12 31.69
C ILE A 792 -34.97 28.79 32.44
N LEU A 793 -36.20 28.47 32.85
CA LEU A 793 -36.48 27.22 33.57
C LEU A 793 -36.18 26.00 32.70
N ASP A 794 -36.68 26.00 31.46
CA ASP A 794 -36.41 24.94 30.49
C ASP A 794 -34.90 24.76 30.27
N PHE A 795 -34.15 25.86 30.13
CA PHE A 795 -32.71 25.80 29.92
C PHE A 795 -31.95 25.26 31.14
N ILE A 796 -32.27 25.73 32.35
CA ILE A 796 -31.65 25.23 33.59
C ILE A 796 -31.92 23.73 33.75
N GLU A 797 -33.11 23.26 33.41
CA GLU A 797 -33.45 21.84 33.49
C GLU A 797 -32.69 20.98 32.48
N LEU A 798 -32.35 21.54 31.31
CA LEU A 798 -31.56 20.91 30.25
C LEU A 798 -30.08 20.68 30.63
N ILE A 799 -29.54 21.41 31.62
CA ILE A 799 -28.14 21.30 32.03
C ILE A 799 -27.89 19.95 32.73
N GLY A 800 -27.01 19.13 32.16
CA GLY A 800 -26.69 17.81 32.70
C GLY A 800 -25.76 17.82 33.91
N GLU A 801 -24.85 18.80 34.02
CA GLU A 801 -23.87 18.89 35.11
C GLU A 801 -24.52 19.40 36.41
N PRO A 802 -24.66 18.57 37.47
CA PRO A 802 -25.43 18.91 38.65
C PRO A 802 -24.92 20.15 39.39
N LEU A 803 -23.59 20.34 39.46
CA LEU A 803 -23.00 21.50 40.15
C LEU A 803 -23.38 22.82 39.46
N ILE A 804 -23.30 22.86 38.12
CA ILE A 804 -23.67 24.04 37.33
C ILE A 804 -25.17 24.29 37.43
N LYS A 805 -25.98 23.24 37.26
CA LYS A 805 -27.44 23.30 37.36
C LYS A 805 -27.89 23.88 38.71
N ASN A 806 -27.37 23.34 39.81
CA ASN A 806 -27.74 23.80 41.15
C ASN A 806 -27.30 25.25 41.41
N SER A 807 -26.11 25.65 40.94
CA SER A 807 -25.64 27.03 41.05
C SER A 807 -26.55 28.02 40.30
N LEU A 808 -27.01 27.66 39.10
CA LEU A 808 -27.94 28.48 38.32
C LEU A 808 -29.35 28.52 38.92
N LYS A 809 -29.83 27.40 39.49
CA LYS A 809 -31.09 27.38 40.25
C LYS A 809 -31.05 28.38 41.40
N ASP A 810 -29.96 28.41 42.15
CA ASP A 810 -29.80 29.35 43.27
C ASP A 810 -29.69 30.81 42.80
N LEU A 811 -29.03 31.08 41.68
CA LEU A 811 -29.02 32.41 41.06
C LEU A 811 -30.43 32.83 40.61
N TYR A 812 -31.19 31.93 40.00
CA TYR A 812 -32.57 32.20 39.58
C TYR A 812 -33.51 32.46 40.77
N LYS A 813 -33.38 31.68 41.87
CA LYS A 813 -34.10 31.94 43.14
C LYS A 813 -33.86 33.36 43.62
N ARG A 814 -32.60 33.81 43.63
CA ARG A 814 -32.22 35.17 44.05
C ARG A 814 -32.77 36.24 43.12
N TYR A 815 -32.78 35.98 41.81
CA TYR A 815 -33.34 36.88 40.81
C TYR A 815 -34.85 37.09 40.98
N LYS A 816 -35.61 36.01 41.24
CA LYS A 816 -37.08 36.07 41.41
C LYS A 816 -37.56 36.37 42.83
N GLY A 817 -36.73 36.15 43.85
CA GLY A 817 -37.11 36.33 45.25
C GLY A 817 -38.13 35.28 45.77
N LYS A 818 -38.22 34.11 45.12
CA LYS A 818 -39.11 33.00 45.47
C LYS A 818 -38.35 31.67 45.51
N SER A 819 -38.92 30.67 46.18
CA SER A 819 -38.40 29.30 46.14
C SER A 819 -38.47 28.73 44.72
N TYR A 820 -37.42 28.01 44.29
CA TYR A 820 -37.39 27.37 42.97
C TYR A 820 -38.48 26.32 42.82
N ASP A 821 -38.77 25.56 43.90
CA ASP A 821 -39.78 24.50 43.88
C ASP A 821 -41.21 25.07 43.74
N GLU A 822 -41.43 26.28 44.25
CA GLU A 822 -42.69 27.01 44.06
C GLU A 822 -42.84 27.52 42.63
N LEU A 823 -41.74 28.01 42.03
CA LEU A 823 -41.70 28.44 40.63
C LEU A 823 -41.89 27.27 39.67
N LEU A 824 -41.29 26.11 39.97
CA LEU A 824 -41.42 24.90 39.17
C LEU A 824 -42.85 24.36 39.20
N LYS A 825 -43.48 24.29 40.38
CA LYS A 825 -44.89 23.90 40.50
C LYS A 825 -45.82 24.83 39.73
N PHE A 826 -45.60 26.14 39.82
CA PHE A 826 -46.38 27.12 39.06
C PHE A 826 -46.21 26.92 37.55
N TYR A 827 -44.98 26.66 37.10
CA TYR A 827 -44.66 26.39 35.69
C TYR A 827 -45.29 25.09 35.18
N GLU A 828 -45.20 24.00 35.95
CA GLU A 828 -45.82 22.70 35.63
C GLU A 828 -47.35 22.81 35.56
N GLU A 829 -47.98 23.54 36.49
CA GLU A 829 -49.43 23.79 36.49
C GLU A 829 -49.88 24.70 35.33
N TYR A 830 -49.06 25.67 34.93
CA TYR A 830 -49.31 26.56 33.80
C TYR A 830 -49.22 25.80 32.46
N ASN A 831 -48.16 25.03 32.25
CA ASN A 831 -47.96 24.22 31.05
C ASN A 831 -48.95 23.06 30.91
N ALA A 832 -49.46 22.53 32.03
CA ALA A 832 -50.52 21.52 32.00
C ALA A 832 -51.87 22.09 31.52
N LYS A 833 -52.11 23.41 31.67
CA LYS A 833 -53.31 24.09 31.19
C LYS A 833 -53.27 24.45 29.70
N ASP A 834 -52.09 24.73 29.14
CA ASP A 834 -51.91 25.05 27.71
C ASP A 834 -51.88 23.80 26.79
N ARG A 835 -51.87 22.58 27.36
CA ARG A 835 -51.94 21.30 26.60
C ARG A 835 -53.35 20.66 26.60
N GLN A 836 -54.37 21.35 27.10
CA GLN A 836 -55.79 21.03 26.91
C GLN A 836 -56.38 21.96 25.87
#